data_AF-A0A811PGZ8-F1
#
_entry.id   AF-A0A811PGZ8-F1
#
_cell.length_a   1.000
_cell.length_b   1.000
_cell.length_c   1.000
_cell.angle_alpha   90.00
_cell.angle_beta   90.00
_cell.angle_gamma   90.00
#
_symmetry.space_group_name_H-M   'P 1'
#
loop_
_entity.id
_entity.type
_entity.pdbx_description
1 polymer ?
#
loop_
_entity_poly.entity_id
_entity_poly.type
_entity_poly.pdbx_seq_one_letter_code
_entity_poly.pdbx_strand_id
1 'polypeptide(L)'
;MAAPPATAPATSRCLPGAKPRWAAERSSGSFAISAPAICLRQSGSGVLSVRAKVASGVQRASIVDDGAERPWKLSDARLVLEDGSVWRAKSFGASGTQVGEVVFNTSLTGYQEILTDPSYAGQFVLMTNPHIGNTGINPDDEESNQCFLGGLIIRNLSICTSNWRCKETLEEYLIKRNIMGIYDVDTRAITRRLREDGSLIGVLSTDQSQTDNELLEMAQKWKIVGVDLISGVTCDAPYEWSDKTDSEWEFKRDQSSKTFHVVAYDFGIKHNILRRLTSYGCKITVVPANWPASEVLNLKPDGVLFSNGPGDPAAVPYAVKTVQEIIGKVPVFGICMGHQLIGQALGGKTFKMKFGHHGGNHPVCDLRSGRVDISAQNHNYAVDPESLPEGAKVTHVNLNDNSCAGLQYSKMKLMSLQYHPESSPGPHDSDTAFDPRLTDYDTLLENIHGLKEGRSVQVPIYDFKSSCRTGYRTVDVPSSQIVIIEGIYALSEKLRLVMDLRVSVTGGVHFDLVKRVLRDIQRAGQEPEEIIHQISETVYPMYKAFIEPDLETAHIKIINKFNPFSGFQNPMYILKSPRSLAPEKIKAMLGDDHTESNEETYDIYLLPPGEDPEACQSYLRMRNREGKYNLMFEEWVTDNSFIISPRITFEVSVRLLGGLMALGYTIAAILKRSNRVFSDGKATVKIDWLEQLNRQYIQALPEDLKTKLIIDDELVSSPKEAFSRVSVDRRNKLMKSGLSQSYSTHGDKNIVKLSKLTETNTRFGAGVQSPSFQNRYQH
;
A
#
# COMPACT_ATOMS: atom_id res chain seq x y z
N MET A 1 53.56 -52.07 2.36
CA MET A 1 52.32 -52.19 1.57
C MET A 1 51.70 -50.81 1.53
N ALA A 2 52.19 -49.97 0.62
CA ALA A 2 51.71 -49.79 -0.76
C ALA A 2 50.68 -48.65 -0.80
N ALA A 3 51.01 -47.68 -1.68
CA ALA A 3 50.66 -46.27 -1.69
C ALA A 3 49.33 -45.95 -2.43
N PRO A 4 48.81 -44.71 -2.30
CA PRO A 4 47.78 -44.06 -3.17
C PRO A 4 48.45 -43.60 -4.50
N PRO A 5 47.98 -42.63 -5.35
CA PRO A 5 46.77 -41.76 -5.49
C PRO A 5 46.26 -41.66 -6.98
N ALA A 6 45.41 -40.66 -7.33
CA ALA A 6 45.37 -39.92 -8.64
C ALA A 6 44.02 -39.16 -8.85
N THR A 7 43.89 -37.83 -8.69
CA THR A 7 44.26 -36.67 -9.55
C THR A 7 43.14 -36.17 -10.50
N ALA A 8 42.87 -34.86 -10.41
CA ALA A 8 42.16 -34.01 -11.36
C ALA A 8 42.97 -33.76 -12.66
N PRO A 9 42.37 -33.13 -13.69
CA PRO A 9 42.58 -31.69 -13.96
C PRO A 9 41.28 -30.95 -14.40
N ALA A 10 40.99 -29.68 -14.07
CA ALA A 10 41.48 -28.39 -14.66
C ALA A 10 41.46 -28.38 -16.21
N THR A 11 40.96 -27.41 -16.99
CA THR A 11 40.44 -26.04 -16.87
C THR A 11 39.97 -25.63 -18.29
N SER A 12 38.90 -24.84 -18.44
CA SER A 12 38.87 -23.79 -19.48
C SER A 12 37.91 -22.65 -19.08
N ARG A 13 38.47 -21.44 -19.03
CA ARG A 13 37.78 -20.16 -18.90
C ARG A 13 37.18 -19.78 -20.26
N CYS A 14 36.00 -19.15 -20.27
CA CYS A 14 35.72 -17.94 -21.07
C CYS A 14 34.46 -17.22 -20.55
N LEU A 15 34.51 -15.89 -20.58
CA LEU A 15 33.58 -14.88 -20.04
C LEU A 15 32.40 -14.59 -21.02
N PRO A 16 31.43 -13.70 -20.69
CA PRO A 16 30.01 -13.81 -21.04
C PRO A 16 29.58 -13.00 -22.26
N GLY A 17 28.43 -13.37 -22.82
CA GLY A 17 27.61 -12.49 -23.67
C GLY A 17 27.00 -13.18 -24.88
N ALA A 18 25.66 -13.34 -24.88
CA ALA A 18 24.79 -13.16 -26.05
C ALA A 18 23.33 -13.54 -25.70
N LYS A 19 22.40 -12.63 -25.98
CA LYS A 19 20.94 -12.87 -26.01
C LYS A 19 20.59 -13.86 -27.12
N PRO A 20 19.61 -14.77 -26.96
CA PRO A 20 19.02 -15.45 -28.10
C PRO A 20 17.87 -14.61 -28.66
N ARG A 21 18.04 -14.15 -29.90
CA ARG A 21 16.94 -13.87 -30.84
C ARG A 21 16.40 -15.22 -31.31
N TRP A 22 15.09 -15.43 -31.26
CA TRP A 22 14.43 -16.47 -32.05
C TRP A 22 13.42 -15.79 -32.98
N ALA A 23 13.83 -15.71 -34.25
CA ALA A 23 12.93 -15.58 -35.38
C ALA A 23 12.45 -17.00 -35.74
N ALA A 24 11.15 -17.18 -35.92
CA ALA A 24 10.61 -18.39 -36.53
C ALA A 24 9.60 -17.99 -37.62
N GLU A 25 9.72 -18.69 -38.73
CA GLU A 25 9.25 -18.37 -40.06
C GLU A 25 7.74 -18.48 -40.22
N ARG A 26 7.22 -17.69 -41.16
CA ARG A 26 5.85 -17.79 -41.66
C ARG A 26 5.72 -19.04 -42.55
N SER A 27 4.87 -19.99 -42.15
CA SER A 27 4.27 -20.95 -43.08
C SER A 27 2.75 -20.71 -43.14
N SER A 28 2.30 -20.37 -44.35
CA SER A 28 0.91 -20.19 -44.74
C SER A 28 0.16 -21.53 -44.74
N GLY A 29 -0.87 -21.65 -43.90
CA GLY A 29 -1.84 -22.75 -43.91
C GLY A 29 -3.21 -22.20 -43.53
N SER A 30 -4.09 -22.08 -44.51
CA SER A 30 -5.45 -21.55 -44.44
C SER A 30 -6.42 -22.52 -43.77
N PHE A 31 -7.10 -22.07 -42.70
CA PHE A 31 -8.38 -22.63 -42.27
C PHE A 31 -9.37 -21.47 -42.02
N ALA A 32 -10.43 -21.44 -42.81
CA ALA A 32 -11.49 -20.45 -42.74
C ALA A 32 -12.57 -20.90 -41.75
N ILE A 33 -12.97 -20.02 -40.83
CA ILE A 33 -14.21 -20.11 -40.07
C ILE A 33 -15.02 -18.84 -40.37
N SER A 34 -16.20 -19.04 -40.94
CA SER A 34 -17.16 -18.00 -41.32
C SER A 34 -17.79 -17.34 -40.08
N ALA A 35 -17.65 -16.02 -39.95
CA ALA A 35 -18.41 -15.21 -39.00
C ALA A 35 -19.71 -14.70 -39.66
N PRO A 36 -20.87 -14.63 -38.96
CA PRO A 36 -22.05 -13.99 -39.50
C PRO A 36 -21.92 -12.47 -39.48
N ALA A 37 -22.36 -11.82 -40.56
CA ALA A 37 -22.36 -10.38 -40.74
C ALA A 37 -23.39 -9.69 -39.83
N ILE A 38 -22.95 -8.66 -39.10
CA ILE A 38 -23.82 -7.71 -38.40
C ILE A 38 -24.14 -6.55 -39.35
N CYS A 39 -25.41 -6.43 -39.74
CA CYS A 39 -25.92 -5.33 -40.56
C CYS A 39 -26.35 -4.16 -39.65
N LEU A 40 -25.62 -3.04 -39.70
CA LEU A 40 -25.99 -1.80 -39.03
C LEU A 40 -27.00 -1.02 -39.88
N ARG A 41 -28.21 -0.79 -39.34
CA ARG A 41 -29.13 0.26 -39.82
C ARG A 41 -29.21 1.38 -38.78
N GLN A 42 -28.99 2.61 -39.25
CA GLN A 42 -29.30 3.83 -38.50
C GLN A 42 -30.80 4.13 -38.58
N SER A 43 -31.41 4.50 -37.46
CA SER A 43 -32.62 5.34 -37.42
C SER A 43 -32.66 6.14 -36.12
N GLY A 44 -32.98 7.42 -36.24
CA GLY A 44 -32.87 8.43 -35.20
C GLY A 44 -34.02 8.50 -34.16
N SER A 45 -33.80 9.43 -33.24
CA SER A 45 -34.70 10.12 -32.28
C SER A 45 -36.09 9.53 -31.99
N GLY A 46 -36.33 9.23 -30.70
CA GLY A 46 -37.68 9.15 -30.14
C GLY A 46 -37.69 8.49 -28.76
N VAL A 47 -37.92 9.29 -27.70
CA VAL A 47 -38.16 8.81 -26.33
C VAL A 47 -39.50 8.05 -26.30
N LEU A 48 -39.55 6.86 -25.67
CA LEU A 48 -40.80 6.24 -25.22
C LEU A 48 -40.56 5.32 -24.02
N SER A 49 -41.15 5.69 -22.88
CA SER A 49 -41.28 4.86 -21.69
C SER A 49 -42.36 3.79 -21.90
N VAL A 50 -42.12 2.55 -21.46
CA VAL A 50 -43.18 1.54 -21.37
C VAL A 50 -43.09 0.80 -20.03
N ARG A 51 -44.13 1.00 -19.19
CA ARG A 51 -44.51 0.11 -18.08
C ARG A 51 -45.12 -1.17 -18.67
N ALA A 52 -44.69 -2.34 -18.24
CA ALA A 52 -45.36 -3.60 -18.55
C ALA A 52 -46.01 -4.20 -17.30
N LYS A 53 -47.34 -4.36 -17.36
CA LYS A 53 -48.17 -5.14 -16.43
C LYS A 53 -47.91 -6.63 -16.65
N VAL A 54 -47.91 -7.38 -15.55
CA VAL A 54 -47.93 -8.86 -15.54
C VAL A 54 -49.30 -9.33 -16.03
N ALA A 55 -49.30 -10.17 -17.07
CA ALA A 55 -50.48 -10.94 -17.49
C ALA A 55 -50.16 -12.43 -17.39
N SER A 56 -50.98 -13.11 -16.59
CA SER A 56 -51.02 -14.55 -16.38
C SER A 56 -51.55 -15.28 -17.61
N GLY A 57 -50.87 -16.35 -18.02
CA GLY A 57 -51.40 -17.35 -18.96
C GLY A 57 -50.42 -17.69 -20.09
N VAL A 58 -49.63 -18.75 -19.90
CA VAL A 58 -48.92 -19.40 -21.01
C VAL A 58 -49.52 -20.78 -21.21
N GLN A 59 -50.23 -20.94 -22.32
CA GLN A 59 -50.65 -22.23 -22.86
C GLN A 59 -49.43 -23.05 -23.27
N ARG A 60 -49.45 -24.34 -22.93
CA ARG A 60 -48.46 -25.35 -23.32
C ARG A 60 -48.40 -25.47 -24.86
N ALA A 61 -47.24 -25.17 -25.42
CA ALA A 61 -46.86 -25.67 -26.74
C ALA A 61 -46.19 -27.04 -26.56
N SER A 62 -46.84 -28.09 -27.06
CA SER A 62 -46.29 -29.44 -27.17
C SER A 62 -45.20 -29.46 -28.22
N ILE A 63 -43.96 -29.66 -27.78
CA ILE A 63 -42.82 -29.95 -28.65
C ILE A 63 -42.84 -31.45 -28.93
N VAL A 64 -42.78 -31.79 -30.21
CA VAL A 64 -42.69 -33.15 -30.75
C VAL A 64 -41.42 -33.81 -30.20
N ASP A 65 -41.59 -34.98 -29.59
CA ASP A 65 -40.54 -35.79 -28.98
C ASP A 65 -39.78 -36.53 -30.08
N ASP A 66 -38.62 -36.00 -30.45
CA ASP A 66 -37.66 -36.65 -31.34
C ASP A 66 -36.64 -37.33 -30.41
N GLY A 67 -36.73 -38.66 -30.29
CA GLY A 67 -36.13 -39.51 -29.24
C GLY A 67 -34.60 -39.53 -29.15
N ALA A 68 -33.97 -38.36 -28.98
CA ALA A 68 -32.57 -38.20 -28.63
C ALA A 68 -32.45 -37.93 -27.12
N GLU A 69 -31.96 -38.92 -26.36
CA GLU A 69 -31.47 -38.72 -25.00
C GLU A 69 -30.48 -37.54 -24.98
N ARG A 70 -30.76 -36.51 -24.19
CA ARG A 70 -29.81 -35.41 -23.97
C ARG A 70 -28.66 -35.92 -23.07
N PRO A 71 -27.39 -35.52 -23.28
CA PRO A 71 -26.26 -36.37 -22.91
C PRO A 71 -25.87 -36.38 -21.42
N TRP A 72 -26.41 -35.55 -20.53
CA TRP A 72 -26.07 -35.63 -19.09
C TRP A 72 -27.15 -35.09 -18.15
N LYS A 73 -27.45 -35.87 -17.10
CA LYS A 73 -27.35 -35.47 -15.67
C LYS A 73 -27.07 -36.72 -14.83
N LEU A 74 -25.82 -37.18 -14.78
CA LEU A 74 -25.34 -37.99 -13.64
C LEU A 74 -25.11 -37.00 -12.49
N SER A 75 -26.08 -36.87 -11.60
CA SER A 75 -25.84 -36.31 -10.26
C SER A 75 -25.41 -37.48 -9.39
N ASP A 76 -24.12 -37.60 -9.14
CA ASP A 76 -23.49 -38.68 -8.40
C ASP A 76 -23.26 -38.33 -6.92
N ALA A 77 -23.58 -37.10 -6.50
CA ALA A 77 -23.49 -36.66 -5.10
C ALA A 77 -24.76 -35.95 -4.61
N ARG A 78 -24.95 -35.97 -3.29
CA ARG A 78 -26.01 -35.25 -2.58
C ARG A 78 -25.46 -34.57 -1.34
N LEU A 79 -25.94 -33.35 -1.09
CA LEU A 79 -25.83 -32.68 0.21
C LEU A 79 -27.21 -32.67 0.85
N VAL A 80 -27.34 -33.34 2.00
CA VAL A 80 -28.57 -33.35 2.81
C VAL A 80 -28.33 -32.55 4.08
N LEU A 81 -29.13 -31.52 4.34
CA LEU A 81 -29.03 -30.70 5.55
C LEU A 81 -30.03 -31.19 6.61
N GLU A 82 -29.73 -30.92 7.88
CA GLU A 82 -30.55 -31.33 9.03
C GLU A 82 -31.99 -30.80 9.01
N ASP A 83 -32.24 -29.75 8.24
CA ASP A 83 -33.56 -29.17 7.99
C ASP A 83 -34.39 -29.89 6.91
N GLY A 84 -33.85 -31.00 6.37
CA GLY A 84 -34.50 -31.83 5.35
C GLY A 84 -34.26 -31.37 3.92
N SER A 85 -33.50 -30.30 3.68
CA SER A 85 -33.18 -29.89 2.31
C SER A 85 -32.15 -30.81 1.65
N VAL A 86 -32.43 -31.20 0.41
CA VAL A 86 -31.60 -32.10 -0.40
C VAL A 86 -31.13 -31.37 -1.65
N TRP A 87 -29.82 -31.29 -1.81
CA TRP A 87 -29.16 -30.66 -2.94
C TRP A 87 -28.43 -31.71 -3.77
N ARG A 88 -28.89 -31.94 -4.99
CA ARG A 88 -28.22 -32.83 -5.94
C ARG A 88 -27.03 -32.10 -6.55
N ALA A 89 -25.89 -32.77 -6.59
CA ALA A 89 -24.62 -32.21 -7.01
C ALA A 89 -23.84 -33.21 -7.86
N LYS A 90 -22.74 -32.74 -8.42
CA LYS A 90 -21.70 -33.58 -9.02
C LYS A 90 -20.53 -33.72 -8.05
N SER A 91 -19.93 -34.90 -7.98
CA SER A 91 -18.78 -35.17 -7.13
C SER A 91 -17.47 -34.80 -7.84
N PHE A 92 -16.46 -34.45 -7.04
CA PHE A 92 -15.04 -34.42 -7.39
C PHE A 92 -14.24 -34.67 -6.11
N GLY A 93 -12.98 -35.06 -6.21
CA GLY A 93 -12.25 -35.48 -5.01
C GLY A 93 -12.62 -36.91 -4.58
N ALA A 94 -12.60 -37.17 -3.28
CA ALA A 94 -12.90 -38.49 -2.73
C ALA A 94 -14.39 -38.86 -2.80
N SER A 95 -14.68 -40.16 -2.89
CA SER A 95 -16.02 -40.73 -2.78
C SER A 95 -16.28 -41.24 -1.36
N GLY A 96 -17.53 -41.21 -0.91
CA GLY A 96 -17.92 -41.73 0.39
C GLY A 96 -19.15 -41.02 0.95
N THR A 97 -19.30 -41.11 2.27
CA THR A 97 -20.32 -40.40 3.04
C THR A 97 -19.64 -39.73 4.22
N GLN A 98 -19.78 -38.41 4.34
CA GLN A 98 -19.25 -37.65 5.45
C GLN A 98 -20.32 -36.75 6.05
N VAL A 99 -20.18 -36.44 7.33
CA VAL A 99 -21.04 -35.52 8.08
C VAL A 99 -20.19 -34.36 8.61
N GLY A 100 -20.73 -33.15 8.60
CA GLY A 100 -20.05 -31.97 9.09
C GLY A 100 -20.95 -30.75 9.20
N GLU A 101 -20.49 -29.73 9.91
CA GLU A 101 -21.18 -28.44 9.97
C GLU A 101 -20.93 -27.66 8.67
N VAL A 102 -21.99 -27.23 7.99
CA VAL A 102 -21.88 -26.45 6.75
C VAL A 102 -21.69 -24.98 7.09
N VAL A 103 -20.54 -24.44 6.70
CA VAL A 103 -20.19 -23.01 6.79
C VAL A 103 -19.95 -22.45 5.40
N PHE A 104 -20.05 -21.14 5.23
CA PHE A 104 -19.73 -20.49 3.95
C PHE A 104 -18.59 -19.49 4.12
N ASN A 105 -17.67 -19.42 3.16
CA ASN A 105 -16.56 -18.47 3.16
C ASN A 105 -16.71 -17.46 1.99
N THR A 106 -16.56 -16.17 2.29
CA THR A 106 -16.71 -15.06 1.32
C THR A 106 -15.45 -14.72 0.53
N SER A 107 -14.33 -15.38 0.83
CA SER A 107 -13.04 -15.13 0.18
C SER A 107 -13.10 -15.49 -1.31
N LEU A 108 -12.65 -14.55 -2.15
CA LEU A 108 -12.63 -14.72 -3.60
C LEU A 108 -11.37 -15.43 -4.10
N THR A 109 -10.32 -15.44 -3.29
CA THR A 109 -9.02 -16.08 -3.58
C THR A 109 -8.55 -16.86 -2.36
N GLY A 110 -7.55 -17.72 -2.57
CA GLY A 110 -6.91 -18.45 -1.49
C GLY A 110 -7.68 -19.67 -1.01
N TYR A 111 -8.33 -20.39 -1.94
CA TYR A 111 -9.08 -21.58 -1.59
C TYR A 111 -8.17 -22.69 -1.03
N GLN A 112 -6.89 -22.76 -1.41
CA GLN A 112 -6.00 -23.80 -0.91
C GLN A 112 -5.62 -23.57 0.55
N GLU A 113 -5.32 -22.33 0.90
CA GLU A 113 -5.02 -21.88 2.25
C GLU A 113 -6.23 -22.16 3.17
N ILE A 114 -7.45 -21.92 2.66
CA ILE A 114 -8.71 -22.30 3.34
C ILE A 114 -8.84 -23.82 3.52
N LEU A 115 -8.52 -24.61 2.50
CA LEU A 115 -8.60 -26.07 2.57
C LEU A 115 -7.64 -26.67 3.62
N THR A 116 -6.53 -25.98 3.87
CA THR A 116 -5.47 -26.43 4.78
C THR A 116 -5.48 -25.70 6.12
N ASP A 117 -6.48 -24.86 6.40
CA ASP A 117 -6.66 -24.25 7.72
C ASP A 117 -7.27 -25.28 8.71
N PRO A 118 -6.56 -25.63 9.81
CA PRO A 118 -7.04 -26.59 10.80
C PRO A 118 -8.36 -26.19 11.47
N SER A 119 -8.70 -24.90 11.46
CA SER A 119 -9.91 -24.38 12.10
C SER A 119 -11.20 -24.88 11.44
N TYR A 120 -11.13 -25.40 10.21
CA TYR A 120 -12.25 -26.03 9.50
C TYR A 120 -12.48 -27.50 9.86
N ALA A 121 -11.75 -28.09 10.81
CA ALA A 121 -11.97 -29.48 11.22
C ALA A 121 -13.45 -29.75 11.56
N GLY A 122 -14.01 -30.83 11.00
CA GLY A 122 -15.41 -31.19 11.19
C GLY A 122 -16.42 -30.31 10.44
N GLN A 123 -15.97 -29.43 9.54
CA GLN A 123 -16.82 -28.52 8.77
C GLN A 123 -16.77 -28.79 7.26
N PHE A 124 -17.89 -28.52 6.59
CA PHE A 124 -17.95 -28.41 5.14
C PHE A 124 -17.87 -26.95 4.74
N VAL A 125 -16.88 -26.62 3.92
CA VAL A 125 -16.65 -25.24 3.48
C VAL A 125 -17.34 -25.00 2.16
N LEU A 126 -18.34 -24.13 2.17
CA LEU A 126 -19.00 -23.63 0.98
C LEU A 126 -18.35 -22.35 0.49
N MET A 127 -17.79 -22.39 -0.72
CA MET A 127 -17.20 -21.20 -1.34
C MET A 127 -18.26 -20.37 -2.04
N THR A 128 -18.35 -19.09 -1.67
CA THR A 128 -19.26 -18.14 -2.34
C THR A 128 -18.72 -17.69 -3.71
N ASN A 129 -17.39 -17.70 -3.90
CA ASN A 129 -16.81 -17.50 -5.22
C ASN A 129 -17.23 -18.65 -6.15
N PRO A 130 -17.90 -18.37 -7.28
CA PRO A 130 -18.44 -19.42 -8.12
C PRO A 130 -17.38 -20.29 -8.79
N HIS A 131 -16.19 -19.77 -9.07
CA HIS A 131 -15.13 -20.51 -9.77
C HIS A 131 -13.99 -20.84 -8.83
N ILE A 132 -13.81 -22.13 -8.55
CA ILE A 132 -12.77 -22.66 -7.68
C ILE A 132 -11.86 -23.61 -8.46
N GLY A 133 -10.58 -23.66 -8.11
CA GLY A 133 -9.56 -24.48 -8.79
C GLY A 133 -8.86 -23.83 -9.99
N ASN A 134 -9.13 -22.55 -10.28
CA ASN A 134 -8.57 -21.83 -11.42
C ASN A 134 -7.04 -21.67 -11.36
N THR A 135 -6.46 -21.63 -10.16
CA THR A 135 -5.01 -21.49 -9.96
C THR A 135 -4.30 -22.80 -9.60
N GLY A 136 -5.02 -23.91 -9.56
CA GLY A 136 -4.49 -25.22 -9.18
C GLY A 136 -4.06 -25.25 -7.72
N ILE A 137 -3.07 -26.08 -7.44
CA ILE A 137 -2.50 -26.29 -6.11
C ILE A 137 -0.97 -26.19 -6.18
N ASN A 138 -0.35 -25.69 -5.11
CA ASN A 138 1.10 -25.69 -4.95
C ASN A 138 1.51 -25.83 -3.47
N PRO A 139 2.66 -26.43 -3.13
CA PRO A 139 3.03 -26.69 -1.74
C PRO A 139 3.16 -25.45 -0.84
N ASP A 140 3.51 -24.29 -1.41
CA ASP A 140 3.82 -23.10 -0.63
C ASP A 140 2.56 -22.46 -0.01
N ASP A 141 1.39 -22.70 -0.60
CA ASP A 141 0.08 -22.21 -0.13
C ASP A 141 -0.58 -23.15 0.90
N GLU A 142 0.13 -24.16 1.42
CA GLU A 142 -0.37 -25.01 2.51
C GLU A 142 -0.15 -24.33 3.88
N GLU A 143 -1.25 -24.12 4.61
CA GLU A 143 -1.27 -23.53 5.95
C GLU A 143 -1.14 -24.57 7.08
N SER A 144 -1.12 -25.86 6.74
CA SER A 144 -0.84 -26.96 7.65
C SER A 144 -0.36 -28.19 6.87
N ASN A 145 -0.15 -29.32 7.56
CA ASN A 145 0.34 -30.56 6.95
C ASN A 145 -0.73 -31.33 6.13
N GLN A 146 -2.02 -31.01 6.28
CA GLN A 146 -3.11 -31.70 5.62
C GLN A 146 -4.36 -30.84 5.45
N CYS A 147 -5.37 -31.38 4.76
CA CYS A 147 -6.69 -30.78 4.72
C CYS A 147 -7.49 -31.25 5.93
N PHE A 148 -7.97 -30.31 6.75
CA PHE A 148 -8.72 -30.62 7.96
C PHE A 148 -10.24 -30.54 7.78
N LEU A 149 -10.73 -29.78 6.79
CA LEU A 149 -12.16 -29.73 6.49
C LEU A 149 -12.72 -31.10 6.10
N GLY A 150 -13.99 -31.34 6.41
CA GLY A 150 -14.70 -32.56 6.00
C GLY A 150 -15.10 -32.57 4.52
N GLY A 151 -15.17 -31.40 3.87
CA GLY A 151 -15.56 -31.35 2.46
C GLY A 151 -15.76 -29.97 1.88
N LEU A 152 -15.65 -29.88 0.56
CA LEU A 152 -15.69 -28.64 -0.20
C LEU A 152 -16.98 -28.55 -1.03
N ILE A 153 -17.72 -27.44 -0.91
CA ILE A 153 -18.98 -27.20 -1.65
C ILE A 153 -18.80 -25.97 -2.54
N ILE A 154 -18.92 -26.13 -3.86
CA ILE A 154 -18.67 -25.06 -4.83
C ILE A 154 -19.76 -24.96 -5.89
N ARG A 155 -19.82 -23.82 -6.59
CA ARG A 155 -20.75 -23.66 -7.72
C ARG A 155 -20.21 -24.31 -8.98
N ASN A 156 -18.95 -24.06 -9.30
CA ASN A 156 -18.31 -24.48 -10.54
C ASN A 156 -16.84 -24.83 -10.31
N LEU A 157 -16.45 -26.06 -10.66
CA LEU A 157 -15.07 -26.48 -10.71
C LEU A 157 -14.44 -25.97 -12.02
N SER A 158 -13.32 -25.27 -11.92
CA SER A 158 -12.65 -24.71 -13.09
C SER A 158 -12.23 -25.81 -14.07
N ILE A 159 -12.70 -25.70 -15.32
CA ILE A 159 -12.39 -26.66 -16.40
C ILE A 159 -10.89 -26.67 -16.72
N CYS A 160 -10.24 -25.52 -16.59
CA CYS A 160 -8.81 -25.35 -16.84
C CYS A 160 -8.15 -24.69 -15.63
N THR A 161 -7.00 -25.21 -15.26
CA THR A 161 -6.10 -24.65 -14.25
C THR A 161 -4.98 -23.88 -14.96
N SER A 162 -4.79 -22.60 -14.61
CA SER A 162 -3.79 -21.75 -15.27
C SER A 162 -3.15 -20.76 -14.29
N ASN A 163 -2.03 -21.19 -13.70
CA ASN A 163 -1.17 -20.34 -12.87
C ASN A 163 0.27 -20.85 -12.97
N TRP A 164 1.24 -19.94 -12.99
CA TRP A 164 2.66 -20.30 -13.09
C TRP A 164 3.19 -21.08 -11.88
N ARG A 165 2.53 -20.94 -10.71
CA ARG A 165 2.84 -21.67 -9.47
C ARG A 165 2.23 -23.07 -9.43
N CYS A 166 1.19 -23.32 -10.22
CA CYS A 166 0.44 -24.58 -10.19
C CYS A 166 1.35 -25.80 -10.41
N LYS A 167 1.21 -26.81 -9.54
CA LYS A 167 1.88 -28.10 -9.63
C LYS A 167 0.92 -29.26 -9.88
N GLU A 168 -0.32 -29.15 -9.40
CA GLU A 168 -1.37 -30.15 -9.60
C GLU A 168 -2.76 -29.50 -9.64
N THR A 169 -3.76 -30.25 -10.13
CA THR A 169 -5.15 -29.78 -10.14
C THR A 169 -5.80 -29.94 -8.76
N LEU A 170 -6.86 -29.16 -8.51
CA LEU A 170 -7.61 -29.26 -7.26
C LEU A 170 -8.24 -30.65 -7.06
N GLU A 171 -8.76 -31.27 -8.13
CA GLU A 171 -9.37 -32.60 -8.05
C GLU A 171 -8.37 -33.67 -7.62
N GLU A 172 -7.20 -33.74 -8.27
CA GLU A 172 -6.14 -34.68 -7.92
C GLU A 172 -5.67 -34.51 -6.48
N TYR A 173 -5.55 -33.26 -6.02
CA TYR A 173 -5.16 -32.94 -4.66
C TYR A 173 -6.17 -33.44 -3.63
N LEU A 174 -7.48 -33.22 -3.84
CA LEU A 174 -8.52 -33.70 -2.93
C LEU A 174 -8.62 -35.23 -2.93
N ILE A 175 -8.45 -35.90 -4.07
CA ILE A 175 -8.41 -37.37 -4.15
C ILE A 175 -7.26 -37.91 -3.28
N LYS A 176 -6.05 -37.37 -3.43
CA LYS A 176 -4.86 -37.82 -2.68
C LYS A 176 -5.04 -37.66 -1.17
N ARG A 177 -5.78 -36.64 -0.74
CA ARG A 177 -6.01 -36.32 0.68
C ARG A 177 -7.32 -36.88 1.22
N ASN A 178 -8.05 -37.68 0.44
CA ASN A 178 -9.32 -38.28 0.81
C ASN A 178 -10.40 -37.25 1.24
N ILE A 179 -10.44 -36.09 0.57
CA ILE A 179 -11.41 -35.02 0.84
C ILE A 179 -12.51 -35.02 -0.21
N MET A 180 -13.76 -34.96 0.24
CA MET A 180 -14.91 -34.91 -0.66
C MET A 180 -15.13 -33.49 -1.19
N GLY A 181 -15.38 -33.37 -2.49
CA GLY A 181 -15.81 -32.14 -3.14
C GLY A 181 -17.14 -32.33 -3.87
N ILE A 182 -18.03 -31.33 -3.80
CA ILE A 182 -19.22 -31.29 -4.65
C ILE A 182 -19.35 -29.96 -5.40
N TYR A 183 -19.83 -30.02 -6.65
CA TYR A 183 -20.06 -28.85 -7.49
C TYR A 183 -21.40 -28.92 -8.23
N ASP A 184 -21.73 -27.84 -8.95
CA ASP A 184 -23.03 -27.64 -9.62
C ASP A 184 -24.20 -27.43 -8.65
N VAL A 185 -23.91 -26.90 -7.47
CA VAL A 185 -24.90 -26.53 -6.45
C VAL A 185 -25.11 -25.02 -6.43
N ASP A 186 -26.31 -24.56 -6.12
CA ASP A 186 -26.60 -23.14 -5.90
C ASP A 186 -26.03 -22.67 -4.55
N THR A 187 -24.73 -22.38 -4.55
CA THR A 187 -24.00 -21.90 -3.37
C THR A 187 -24.57 -20.62 -2.81
N ARG A 188 -25.19 -19.76 -3.65
CA ARG A 188 -25.85 -18.53 -3.21
C ARG A 188 -27.12 -18.83 -2.41
N ALA A 189 -27.94 -19.79 -2.87
CA ALA A 189 -29.14 -20.19 -2.16
C ALA A 189 -28.80 -20.81 -0.79
N ILE A 190 -27.79 -21.69 -0.72
CA ILE A 190 -27.34 -22.28 0.53
C ILE A 190 -26.75 -21.20 1.46
N THR A 191 -25.91 -20.30 0.95
CA THR A 191 -25.34 -19.19 1.75
C THR A 191 -26.44 -18.34 2.39
N ARG A 192 -27.50 -18.01 1.63
CA ARG A 192 -28.65 -17.26 2.16
C ARG A 192 -29.35 -18.02 3.27
N ARG A 193 -29.53 -19.33 3.09
CA ARG A 193 -30.14 -20.21 4.07
C ARG A 193 -29.32 -20.26 5.36
N LEU A 194 -28.02 -20.52 5.27
CA LEU A 194 -27.11 -20.52 6.44
C LEU A 194 -27.11 -19.16 7.17
N ARG A 195 -27.23 -18.05 6.45
CA ARG A 195 -27.35 -16.72 7.06
C ARG A 195 -28.70 -16.51 7.78
N GLU A 196 -29.78 -17.07 7.24
CA GLU A 196 -31.15 -16.95 7.75
C GLU A 196 -31.42 -17.90 8.92
N ASP A 197 -30.91 -19.14 8.87
CA ASP A 197 -31.20 -20.21 9.84
C ASP A 197 -30.03 -20.50 10.80
N GLY A 198 -28.82 -20.06 10.43
CA GLY A 198 -27.58 -20.38 11.13
C GLY A 198 -26.77 -21.50 10.46
N SER A 199 -25.61 -21.83 11.02
CA SER A 199 -24.85 -23.00 10.54
C SER A 199 -25.67 -24.27 10.73
N LEU A 200 -25.75 -25.09 9.69
CA LEU A 200 -26.55 -26.31 9.65
C LEU A 200 -25.64 -27.53 9.56
N ILE A 201 -26.02 -28.63 10.18
CA ILE A 201 -25.35 -29.92 9.95
C ILE A 201 -25.75 -30.47 8.58
N GLY A 202 -24.76 -30.91 7.82
CA GLY A 202 -24.94 -31.50 6.50
C GLY A 202 -24.27 -32.86 6.38
N VAL A 203 -24.78 -33.67 5.46
CA VAL A 203 -24.18 -34.94 5.04
C VAL A 203 -23.91 -34.87 3.54
N LEU A 204 -22.64 -35.04 3.17
CA LEU A 204 -22.20 -35.23 1.80
C LEU A 204 -22.15 -36.73 1.51
N SER A 205 -22.82 -37.19 0.46
CA SER A 205 -22.78 -38.61 0.07
C SER A 205 -22.70 -38.78 -1.43
N THR A 206 -21.76 -39.61 -1.89
CA THR A 206 -21.72 -40.16 -3.26
C THR A 206 -22.37 -41.53 -3.35
N ASP A 207 -22.70 -42.15 -2.20
CA ASP A 207 -23.33 -43.45 -2.15
C ASP A 207 -24.81 -43.33 -2.55
N GLN A 208 -25.18 -43.95 -3.67
CA GLN A 208 -26.54 -43.96 -4.19
C GLN A 208 -27.44 -45.01 -3.52
N SER A 209 -26.87 -45.92 -2.74
CA SER A 209 -27.65 -46.95 -2.01
C SER A 209 -28.36 -46.37 -0.79
N GLN A 210 -27.81 -45.31 -0.19
CA GLN A 210 -28.41 -44.61 0.96
C GLN A 210 -29.60 -43.75 0.53
N THR A 211 -30.69 -43.82 1.28
CA THR A 211 -31.87 -42.97 1.07
C THR A 211 -31.64 -41.56 1.63
N ASP A 212 -32.35 -40.57 1.09
CA ASP A 212 -32.28 -39.19 1.61
C ASP A 212 -32.69 -39.11 3.10
N ASN A 213 -33.59 -40.00 3.54
CA ASN A 213 -34.01 -40.09 4.94
C ASN A 213 -32.90 -40.63 5.86
N GLU A 214 -32.13 -41.63 5.43
CA GLU A 214 -30.99 -42.12 6.21
C GLU A 214 -29.92 -41.04 6.38
N LEU A 215 -29.64 -40.27 5.32
CA LEU A 215 -28.72 -39.13 5.38
C LEU A 215 -29.23 -38.01 6.28
N LEU A 216 -30.53 -37.73 6.24
CA LEU A 216 -31.17 -36.75 7.13
C LEU A 216 -31.07 -37.18 8.60
N GLU A 217 -31.32 -38.46 8.90
CA GLU A 217 -31.16 -38.98 10.26
C GLU A 217 -29.71 -38.87 10.74
N MET A 218 -28.73 -39.09 9.86
CA MET A 218 -27.31 -38.89 10.19
C MET A 218 -27.02 -37.42 10.52
N ALA A 219 -27.52 -36.48 9.71
CA ALA A 219 -27.36 -35.05 9.95
C ALA A 219 -27.94 -34.62 11.30
N GLN A 220 -29.16 -35.08 11.63
CA GLN A 220 -29.85 -34.71 12.87
C GLN A 220 -29.25 -35.33 14.14
N LYS A 221 -28.57 -36.48 14.03
CA LYS A 221 -27.95 -37.17 15.16
C LYS A 221 -26.57 -36.60 15.50
N TRP A 222 -25.87 -36.01 14.53
CA TRP A 222 -24.51 -35.51 14.72
C TRP A 222 -24.48 -34.13 15.40
N LYS A 223 -23.48 -33.89 16.25
CA LYS A 223 -23.31 -32.61 16.97
C LYS A 223 -21.84 -32.21 16.98
N ILE A 224 -21.57 -30.95 16.60
CA ILE A 224 -20.23 -30.35 16.69
C ILE A 224 -19.99 -29.62 18.03
N VAL A 225 -21.07 -29.11 18.65
CA VAL A 225 -20.98 -28.32 19.88
C VAL A 225 -20.59 -29.23 21.04
N GLY A 226 -19.60 -28.80 21.84
CA GLY A 226 -19.09 -29.58 22.96
C GLY A 226 -18.13 -30.73 22.59
N VAL A 227 -17.67 -30.80 21.34
CA VAL A 227 -16.66 -31.78 20.89
C VAL A 227 -15.28 -31.13 20.87
N ASP A 228 -14.29 -31.78 21.51
CA ASP A 228 -12.89 -31.37 21.44
C ASP A 228 -12.30 -31.76 20.07
N LEU A 229 -12.27 -30.79 19.16
CA LEU A 229 -11.63 -30.91 17.85
C LEU A 229 -10.13 -30.57 17.88
N ILE A 230 -9.66 -29.87 18.91
CA ILE A 230 -8.25 -29.48 19.06
C ILE A 230 -7.39 -30.74 19.20
N SER A 231 -7.86 -31.72 19.98
CA SER A 231 -7.16 -32.99 20.18
C SER A 231 -6.87 -33.76 18.89
N GLY A 232 -7.64 -33.54 17.83
CA GLY A 232 -7.45 -34.18 16.52
C GLY A 232 -6.54 -33.43 15.55
N VAL A 233 -6.13 -32.20 15.87
CA VAL A 233 -5.34 -31.35 14.97
C VAL A 233 -4.01 -30.86 15.54
N THR A 234 -3.85 -30.93 16.86
CA THR A 234 -2.61 -30.54 17.56
C THR A 234 -1.44 -31.48 17.22
N CYS A 235 -0.22 -30.97 17.27
CA CYS A 235 0.99 -31.78 17.11
C CYS A 235 1.18 -32.82 18.23
N ASP A 236 1.82 -33.94 17.88
CA ASP A 236 2.05 -35.06 18.82
C ASP A 236 3.13 -34.78 19.86
N ALA A 237 4.14 -33.97 19.50
CA ALA A 237 5.29 -33.66 20.34
C ALA A 237 5.82 -32.26 20.06
N PRO A 238 6.48 -31.61 21.05
CA PRO A 238 7.09 -30.31 20.84
C PRO A 238 8.12 -30.32 19.70
N TYR A 239 8.14 -29.26 18.90
CA TYR A 239 9.11 -29.08 17.82
C TYR A 239 9.55 -27.62 17.68
N GLU A 240 10.71 -27.40 17.06
CA GLU A 240 11.20 -26.06 16.72
C GLU A 240 10.79 -25.72 15.29
N TRP A 241 10.20 -24.54 15.08
CA TRP A 241 9.85 -24.07 13.74
C TRP A 241 11.08 -23.43 13.08
N SER A 242 11.46 -23.93 11.91
CA SER A 242 12.64 -23.48 11.15
C SER A 242 12.31 -22.68 9.90
N ASP A 243 11.09 -22.79 9.39
CA ASP A 243 10.76 -22.34 8.04
C ASP A 243 10.52 -20.84 8.01
N LYS A 244 11.15 -20.16 7.05
CA LYS A 244 11.05 -18.71 6.91
C LYS A 244 10.13 -18.37 5.75
N THR A 245 9.55 -17.17 5.78
CA THR A 245 8.95 -16.59 4.59
C THR A 245 10.05 -16.37 3.55
N ASP A 246 9.85 -16.88 2.34
CA ASP A 246 10.81 -16.64 1.25
C ASP A 246 10.92 -15.15 0.95
N SER A 247 12.11 -14.71 0.53
CA SER A 247 12.43 -13.30 0.35
C SER A 247 11.55 -12.58 -0.68
N GLU A 248 10.95 -13.31 -1.62
CA GLU A 248 10.02 -12.75 -2.60
C GLU A 248 8.63 -12.45 -2.02
N TRP A 249 8.23 -13.17 -0.97
CA TRP A 249 6.97 -13.02 -0.25
C TRP A 249 7.12 -12.23 1.05
N GLU A 250 8.34 -11.82 1.39
CA GLU A 250 8.63 -11.08 2.61
C GLU A 250 8.34 -9.58 2.43
N PHE A 251 7.41 -9.08 3.24
CA PHE A 251 7.03 -7.67 3.27
C PHE A 251 7.94 -6.83 4.19
N LYS A 252 8.76 -7.47 5.04
CA LYS A 252 9.70 -6.81 5.96
C LYS A 252 11.16 -7.17 5.66
N ARG A 253 11.97 -6.18 5.25
CA ARG A 253 13.40 -6.39 4.89
C ARG A 253 14.40 -6.17 6.03
N ASP A 254 13.99 -5.56 7.13
CA ASP A 254 14.89 -5.27 8.25
C ASP A 254 14.85 -6.37 9.31
N GLN A 255 15.90 -7.19 9.35
CA GLN A 255 16.16 -8.14 10.44
C GLN A 255 16.75 -7.38 11.63
N SER A 256 16.03 -7.33 12.75
CA SER A 256 16.63 -6.91 14.02
C SER A 256 17.65 -7.94 14.47
N SER A 257 18.73 -7.50 15.10
CA SER A 257 19.80 -8.37 15.63
C SER A 257 19.41 -9.19 16.86
N LYS A 258 18.25 -8.91 17.48
CA LYS A 258 17.81 -9.57 18.71
C LYS A 258 16.80 -10.67 18.40
N THR A 259 17.07 -11.88 18.90
CA THR A 259 16.19 -13.04 18.77
C THR A 259 15.37 -13.21 20.04
N PHE A 260 14.04 -13.28 19.92
CA PHE A 260 13.12 -13.56 21.04
C PHE A 260 12.70 -15.03 21.03
N HIS A 261 12.57 -15.68 22.18
CA HIS A 261 12.05 -17.05 22.27
C HIS A 261 10.55 -17.04 22.57
N VAL A 262 9.75 -17.49 21.61
CA VAL A 262 8.29 -17.64 21.74
C VAL A 262 7.94 -19.11 21.84
N VAL A 263 7.09 -19.48 22.80
CA VAL A 263 6.47 -20.80 22.85
C VAL A 263 5.04 -20.68 22.34
N ALA A 264 4.68 -21.44 21.31
CA ALA A 264 3.35 -21.43 20.71
C ALA A 264 2.59 -22.72 21.05
N TYR A 265 1.42 -22.61 21.69
CA TYR A 265 0.50 -23.73 21.80
C TYR A 265 -0.17 -23.98 20.47
N ASP A 266 -0.06 -25.22 20.01
CA ASP A 266 -0.71 -25.69 18.80
C ASP A 266 -2.13 -26.16 19.13
N PHE A 267 -3.10 -25.28 18.91
CA PHE A 267 -4.52 -25.61 18.96
C PHE A 267 -5.10 -25.97 17.58
N GLY A 268 -4.24 -26.21 16.58
CA GLY A 268 -4.57 -26.18 15.16
C GLY A 268 -3.88 -25.01 14.46
N ILE A 269 -2.60 -24.81 14.75
CA ILE A 269 -1.84 -23.63 14.33
C ILE A 269 -1.64 -23.59 12.81
N LYS A 270 -1.90 -22.42 12.23
CA LYS A 270 -1.54 -22.14 10.84
C LYS A 270 -0.05 -21.83 10.71
N HIS A 271 0.56 -22.39 9.67
CA HIS A 271 1.97 -22.16 9.36
C HIS A 271 2.29 -20.67 9.20
N ASN A 272 1.40 -19.85 8.62
CA ASN A 272 1.74 -18.45 8.42
C ASN A 272 1.88 -17.66 9.73
N ILE A 273 1.22 -18.07 10.82
CA ILE A 273 1.47 -17.48 12.16
C ILE A 273 2.93 -17.64 12.55
N LEU A 274 3.48 -18.84 12.34
CA LEU A 274 4.87 -19.19 12.65
C LEU A 274 5.84 -18.47 11.71
N ARG A 275 5.52 -18.40 10.41
CA ARG A 275 6.29 -17.65 9.42
C ARG A 275 6.39 -16.17 9.81
N ARG A 276 5.26 -15.52 10.13
CA ARG A 276 5.24 -14.10 10.55
C ARG A 276 6.05 -13.86 11.81
N LEU A 277 5.85 -14.65 12.87
CA LEU A 277 6.66 -14.52 14.10
C LEU A 277 8.17 -14.67 13.82
N THR A 278 8.54 -15.58 12.92
CA THR A 278 9.93 -15.78 12.49
C THR A 278 10.48 -14.56 11.72
N SER A 279 9.68 -13.96 10.82
CA SER A 279 10.00 -12.69 10.14
C SER A 279 10.23 -11.52 11.11
N TYR A 280 9.61 -11.57 12.30
CA TYR A 280 9.83 -10.61 13.38
C TYR A 280 11.01 -10.97 14.31
N GLY A 281 11.81 -11.98 13.97
CA GLY A 281 13.01 -12.37 14.70
C GLY A 281 12.76 -13.32 15.87
N CYS A 282 11.59 -13.96 15.92
CA CYS A 282 11.29 -14.94 16.96
C CYS A 282 11.90 -16.31 16.62
N LYS A 283 12.56 -16.93 17.59
CA LYS A 283 12.77 -18.37 17.66
C LYS A 283 11.52 -18.98 18.27
N ILE A 284 10.92 -19.98 17.61
CA ILE A 284 9.62 -20.52 18.02
C ILE A 284 9.72 -22.00 18.40
N THR A 285 9.22 -22.33 19.58
CA THR A 285 8.97 -23.72 19.99
C THR A 285 7.47 -23.96 20.00
N VAL A 286 7.00 -24.87 19.17
CA VAL A 286 5.59 -25.26 19.12
C VAL A 286 5.39 -26.43 20.09
N VAL A 287 4.30 -26.39 20.87
CA VAL A 287 3.96 -27.42 21.85
C VAL A 287 2.54 -27.93 21.67
N PRO A 288 2.26 -29.21 22.00
CA PRO A 288 0.90 -29.76 21.94
C PRO A 288 -0.10 -29.00 22.80
N ALA A 289 -1.38 -29.09 22.46
CA ALA A 289 -2.48 -28.41 23.16
C ALA A 289 -2.56 -28.76 24.66
N ASN A 290 -2.17 -29.98 25.03
CA ASN A 290 -2.19 -30.50 26.40
C ASN A 290 -0.84 -30.36 27.13
N TRP A 291 0.14 -29.69 26.53
CA TRP A 291 1.46 -29.53 27.12
C TRP A 291 1.38 -28.77 28.46
N PRO A 292 2.06 -29.21 29.54
CA PRO A 292 1.92 -28.58 30.84
C PRO A 292 2.45 -27.14 30.87
N ALA A 293 1.70 -26.23 31.48
CA ALA A 293 2.12 -24.83 31.65
C ALA A 293 3.46 -24.70 32.41
N SER A 294 3.72 -25.58 33.39
CA SER A 294 4.99 -25.62 34.12
C SER A 294 6.18 -25.88 33.19
N GLU A 295 6.03 -26.78 32.23
CA GLU A 295 7.09 -27.09 31.26
C GLU A 295 7.33 -25.93 30.30
N VAL A 296 6.27 -25.24 29.86
CA VAL A 296 6.42 -24.01 29.06
C VAL A 296 7.19 -22.94 29.82
N LEU A 297 6.88 -22.73 31.10
CA LEU A 297 7.58 -21.73 31.91
C LEU A 297 9.04 -22.13 32.19
N ASN A 298 9.35 -23.43 32.28
CA ASN A 298 10.71 -23.94 32.42
C ASN A 298 11.58 -23.64 31.19
N LEU A 299 10.98 -23.52 30.00
CA LEU A 299 11.68 -23.09 28.78
C LEU A 299 12.09 -21.61 28.81
N LYS A 300 11.63 -20.83 29.80
CA LYS A 300 11.91 -19.39 29.96
C LYS A 300 11.60 -18.57 28.70
N PRO A 301 10.39 -18.66 28.14
CA PRO A 301 10.03 -17.91 26.95
C PRO A 301 9.97 -16.40 27.23
N ASP A 302 10.34 -15.62 26.22
CA ASP A 302 10.11 -14.17 26.18
C ASP A 302 8.62 -13.84 25.98
N GLY A 303 7.84 -14.78 25.41
CA GLY A 303 6.39 -14.67 25.26
C GLY A 303 5.73 -16.01 24.90
N VAL A 304 4.43 -16.12 25.17
CA VAL A 304 3.62 -17.30 24.82
C VAL A 304 2.53 -16.91 23.83
N LEU A 305 2.41 -17.68 22.76
CA LEU A 305 1.33 -17.56 21.79
C LEU A 305 0.32 -18.69 21.99
N PHE A 306 -0.97 -18.35 22.00
CA PHE A 306 -2.07 -19.31 21.88
C PHE A 306 -2.66 -19.20 20.47
N SER A 307 -2.51 -20.25 19.65
CA SER A 307 -2.87 -20.21 18.22
C SER A 307 -4.38 -20.22 17.96
N ASN A 308 -4.71 -20.15 16.67
CA ASN A 308 -6.03 -20.53 16.16
C ASN A 308 -6.30 -22.04 16.35
N GLY A 309 -7.55 -22.44 16.12
CA GLY A 309 -7.98 -23.83 16.27
C GLY A 309 -9.47 -24.04 15.98
N PRO A 310 -9.90 -25.29 15.76
CA PRO A 310 -11.29 -25.64 15.47
C PRO A 310 -12.15 -25.81 16.73
N GLY A 311 -13.46 -25.76 16.53
CA GLY A 311 -14.43 -26.24 17.52
C GLY A 311 -14.83 -25.24 18.59
N ASP A 312 -15.44 -25.77 19.66
CA ASP A 312 -16.01 -24.99 20.75
C ASP A 312 -14.95 -24.78 21.86
N PRO A 313 -14.60 -23.53 22.22
CA PRO A 313 -13.65 -23.26 23.30
C PRO A 313 -14.11 -23.85 24.65
N ALA A 314 -15.43 -24.00 24.88
CA ALA A 314 -15.95 -24.62 26.10
C ALA A 314 -15.72 -26.14 26.17
N ALA A 315 -15.40 -26.80 25.05
CA ALA A 315 -15.11 -28.22 24.99
C ALA A 315 -13.69 -28.59 25.45
N VAL A 316 -12.83 -27.60 25.68
CA VAL A 316 -11.39 -27.79 26.00
C VAL A 316 -11.00 -27.13 27.34
N PRO A 317 -11.60 -27.55 28.47
CA PRO A 317 -11.34 -26.94 29.78
C PRO A 317 -9.87 -27.08 30.23
N TYR A 318 -9.15 -28.09 29.73
CA TYR A 318 -7.71 -28.22 29.97
C TYR A 318 -6.92 -27.06 29.37
N ALA A 319 -7.26 -26.61 28.15
CA ALA A 319 -6.58 -25.51 27.48
C ALA A 319 -6.85 -24.19 28.21
N VAL A 320 -8.10 -23.97 28.66
CA VAL A 320 -8.46 -22.80 29.50
C VAL A 320 -7.62 -22.78 30.78
N LYS A 321 -7.48 -23.91 31.46
CA LYS A 321 -6.66 -24.04 32.67
C LYS A 321 -5.19 -23.72 32.38
N THR A 322 -4.65 -24.23 31.27
CA THR A 322 -3.28 -23.92 30.84
C THR A 322 -3.08 -22.42 30.60
N VAL A 323 -4.03 -21.75 29.93
CA VAL A 323 -3.99 -20.29 29.75
C VAL A 323 -4.00 -19.58 31.10
N GLN A 324 -4.91 -19.96 32.02
CA GLN A 324 -4.98 -19.39 33.37
C GLN A 324 -3.66 -19.51 34.14
N GLU A 325 -2.95 -20.62 33.98
CA GLU A 325 -1.67 -20.85 34.65
C GLU A 325 -0.52 -20.01 34.07
N ILE A 326 -0.63 -19.50 32.85
CA ILE A 326 0.43 -18.76 32.15
C ILE A 326 0.23 -17.24 32.21
N ILE A 327 -1.02 -16.76 32.11
CA ILE A 327 -1.31 -15.31 32.09
C ILE A 327 -0.73 -14.59 33.31
N GLY A 328 -0.20 -13.38 33.08
CA GLY A 328 0.46 -12.57 34.12
C GLY A 328 1.91 -12.96 34.44
N LYS A 329 2.39 -14.14 34.03
CA LYS A 329 3.79 -14.57 34.25
C LYS A 329 4.72 -14.08 33.13
N VAL A 330 4.28 -14.24 31.88
CA VAL A 330 4.98 -13.82 30.65
C VAL A 330 4.02 -13.06 29.73
N PRO A 331 4.51 -12.25 28.77
CA PRO A 331 3.67 -11.69 27.72
C PRO A 331 2.91 -12.78 26.97
N VAL A 332 1.60 -12.56 26.76
CA VAL A 332 0.71 -13.52 26.10
C VAL A 332 0.02 -12.85 24.91
N PHE A 333 -0.01 -13.57 23.79
CA PHE A 333 -0.79 -13.20 22.61
C PHE A 333 -1.69 -14.37 22.16
N GLY A 334 -2.99 -14.13 22.05
CA GLY A 334 -3.95 -15.13 21.53
C GLY A 334 -4.57 -14.74 20.19
N ILE A 335 -4.71 -15.70 19.29
CA ILE A 335 -5.31 -15.53 17.95
C ILE A 335 -6.50 -16.49 17.80
N CYS A 336 -7.66 -16.00 17.35
CA CYS A 336 -8.87 -16.79 17.11
C CYS A 336 -9.28 -17.68 18.30
N MET A 337 -9.04 -18.99 18.27
CA MET A 337 -9.25 -19.89 19.41
C MET A 337 -8.50 -19.41 20.66
N GLY A 338 -7.24 -18.98 20.52
CA GLY A 338 -6.47 -18.39 21.62
C GLY A 338 -7.12 -17.16 22.25
N HIS A 339 -7.82 -16.32 21.46
CA HIS A 339 -8.60 -15.19 21.98
C HIS A 339 -9.79 -15.67 22.83
N GLN A 340 -10.49 -16.70 22.38
CA GLN A 340 -11.65 -17.26 23.07
C GLN A 340 -11.25 -17.92 24.39
N LEU A 341 -10.18 -18.73 24.38
CA LEU A 341 -9.62 -19.37 25.57
C LEU A 341 -9.11 -18.35 26.58
N ILE A 342 -8.51 -17.26 26.12
CA ILE A 342 -8.15 -16.11 26.98
C ILE A 342 -9.41 -15.48 27.60
N GLY A 343 -10.47 -15.26 26.83
CA GLY A 343 -11.73 -14.73 27.35
C GLY A 343 -12.30 -15.60 28.48
N GLN A 344 -12.32 -16.92 28.29
CA GLN A 344 -12.76 -17.88 29.32
C GLN A 344 -11.79 -17.95 30.50
N ALA A 345 -10.47 -17.90 30.26
CA ALA A 345 -9.46 -17.92 31.31
C ALA A 345 -9.58 -16.71 32.26
N LEU A 346 -9.99 -15.56 31.73
CA LEU A 346 -10.29 -14.35 32.50
C LEU A 346 -11.63 -14.42 33.26
N GLY A 347 -12.40 -15.50 33.11
CA GLY A 347 -13.72 -15.69 33.73
C GLY A 347 -14.89 -15.21 32.88
N GLY A 348 -14.66 -14.81 31.63
CA GLY A 348 -15.69 -14.46 30.68
C GLY A 348 -16.42 -15.68 30.09
N LYS A 349 -17.46 -15.40 29.32
CA LYS A 349 -18.28 -16.36 28.58
C LYS A 349 -17.99 -16.28 27.09
N THR A 350 -18.12 -17.41 26.41
CA THR A 350 -18.15 -17.49 24.95
C THR A 350 -19.51 -17.99 24.49
N PHE A 351 -19.94 -17.58 23.32
CA PHE A 351 -21.20 -18.03 22.73
C PHE A 351 -21.01 -18.42 21.27
N LYS A 352 -21.83 -19.36 20.79
CA LYS A 352 -21.88 -19.72 19.38
C LYS A 352 -22.62 -18.63 18.61
N MET A 353 -21.97 -18.10 17.59
CA MET A 353 -22.56 -17.15 16.65
C MET A 353 -23.55 -17.86 15.74
N LYS A 354 -24.46 -17.11 15.13
CA LYS A 354 -25.48 -17.67 14.24
C LYS A 354 -24.86 -18.46 13.06
N PHE A 355 -23.92 -17.85 12.35
CA PHE A 355 -23.23 -18.47 11.19
C PHE A 355 -21.72 -18.17 11.16
N GLY A 356 -21.20 -17.56 12.23
CA GLY A 356 -19.79 -17.17 12.35
C GLY A 356 -19.31 -16.10 11.37
N HIS A 357 -18.00 -15.88 11.37
CA HIS A 357 -17.30 -15.03 10.42
C HIS A 357 -16.27 -15.85 9.65
N HIS A 358 -16.41 -15.86 8.32
CA HIS A 358 -15.62 -16.67 7.41
C HIS A 358 -15.37 -15.87 6.12
N GLY A 359 -14.22 -15.21 6.03
CA GLY A 359 -13.95 -14.32 4.90
C GLY A 359 -12.76 -13.39 5.09
N GLY A 360 -12.16 -12.99 3.97
CA GLY A 360 -11.06 -12.01 3.90
C GLY A 360 -11.50 -10.56 3.74
N ASN A 361 -12.73 -10.19 4.12
CA ASN A 361 -13.29 -8.86 3.88
C ASN A 361 -14.01 -8.24 5.10
N HIS A 362 -13.70 -8.70 6.31
CA HIS A 362 -14.39 -8.25 7.52
C HIS A 362 -13.74 -6.98 8.08
N PRO A 363 -14.47 -5.85 8.18
CA PRO A 363 -13.95 -4.62 8.76
C PRO A 363 -13.89 -4.71 10.29
N VAL A 364 -12.71 -4.46 10.85
CA VAL A 364 -12.48 -4.45 12.31
C VAL A 364 -11.89 -3.11 12.71
N CYS A 365 -12.48 -2.46 13.70
CA CYS A 365 -12.02 -1.18 14.22
C CYS A 365 -11.22 -1.35 15.51
N ASP A 366 -9.99 -0.83 15.56
CA ASP A 366 -9.25 -0.63 16.81
C ASP A 366 -9.82 0.60 17.53
N LEU A 367 -10.54 0.37 18.63
CA LEU A 367 -11.21 1.39 19.43
C LEU A 367 -10.24 2.42 20.03
N ARG A 368 -8.96 2.09 20.18
CA ARG A 368 -7.96 2.98 20.78
C ARG A 368 -7.48 4.03 19.79
N SER A 369 -7.47 3.71 18.50
CA SER A 369 -6.96 4.58 17.45
C SER A 369 -8.01 5.07 16.46
N GLY A 370 -9.17 4.40 16.40
CA GLY A 370 -10.18 4.62 15.37
C GLY A 370 -9.82 4.01 14.00
N ARG A 371 -8.64 3.38 13.87
CA ARG A 371 -8.20 2.71 12.64
C ARG A 371 -9.10 1.51 12.33
N VAL A 372 -9.38 1.31 11.05
CA VAL A 372 -10.10 0.13 10.55
C VAL A 372 -9.15 -0.69 9.71
N ASP A 373 -9.05 -1.98 10.04
CA ASP A 373 -8.39 -2.98 9.21
C ASP A 373 -9.45 -3.82 8.50
N ILE A 374 -9.19 -4.18 7.24
CA ILE A 374 -9.90 -5.31 6.63
C ILE A 374 -9.17 -6.58 7.08
N SER A 375 -9.92 -7.53 7.62
CA SER A 375 -9.37 -8.71 8.30
C SER A 375 -9.83 -10.02 7.65
N ALA A 376 -8.99 -11.05 7.79
CA ALA A 376 -9.35 -12.44 7.59
C ALA A 376 -9.98 -13.03 8.86
N GLN A 377 -11.16 -13.62 8.74
CA GLN A 377 -11.91 -14.21 9.84
C GLN A 377 -12.25 -15.67 9.52
N ASN A 378 -12.12 -16.54 10.52
CA ASN A 378 -12.57 -17.93 10.48
C ASN A 378 -12.96 -18.39 11.90
N HIS A 379 -14.18 -18.07 12.35
CA HIS A 379 -14.64 -18.47 13.68
C HIS A 379 -16.18 -18.53 13.80
N ASN A 380 -16.67 -19.54 14.53
CA ASN A 380 -18.10 -19.71 14.86
C ASN A 380 -18.47 -19.29 16.28
N TYR A 381 -17.48 -18.94 17.11
CA TYR A 381 -17.68 -18.53 18.50
C TYR A 381 -17.11 -17.14 18.72
N ALA A 382 -17.68 -16.41 19.68
CA ALA A 382 -17.21 -15.09 20.08
C ALA A 382 -17.19 -14.97 21.60
N VAL A 383 -16.32 -14.10 22.10
CA VAL A 383 -16.28 -13.72 23.52
C VAL A 383 -17.38 -12.68 23.78
N ASP A 384 -18.13 -12.87 24.87
CA ASP A 384 -19.09 -11.89 25.37
C ASP A 384 -18.35 -10.81 26.18
N PRO A 385 -18.24 -9.57 25.67
CA PRO A 385 -17.50 -8.52 26.34
C PRO A 385 -18.13 -8.09 27.68
N GLU A 386 -19.44 -8.26 27.86
CA GLU A 386 -20.14 -7.87 29.10
C GLU A 386 -19.85 -8.83 30.25
N SER A 387 -19.39 -10.04 29.93
CA SER A 387 -19.05 -11.08 30.90
C SER A 387 -17.63 -10.99 31.46
N LEU A 388 -16.79 -10.10 30.91
CA LEU A 388 -15.37 -9.99 31.28
C LEU A 388 -15.17 -9.22 32.59
N PRO A 389 -14.11 -9.53 33.36
CA PRO A 389 -13.81 -8.84 34.61
C PRO A 389 -13.35 -7.39 34.39
N GLU A 390 -13.51 -6.58 35.44
CA GLU A 390 -12.98 -5.22 35.49
C GLU A 390 -11.46 -5.21 35.23
N GLY A 391 -11.03 -4.51 34.17
CA GLY A 391 -9.63 -4.40 33.75
C GLY A 391 -9.30 -5.07 32.40
N ALA A 392 -10.10 -6.05 31.96
CA ALA A 392 -10.03 -6.57 30.60
C ALA A 392 -10.73 -5.61 29.64
N LYS A 393 -9.96 -4.94 28.76
CA LYS A 393 -10.49 -3.94 27.83
C LYS A 393 -10.72 -4.55 26.46
N VAL A 394 -11.91 -4.33 25.89
CA VAL A 394 -12.15 -4.55 24.46
C VAL A 394 -11.33 -3.53 23.68
N THR A 395 -10.52 -4.02 22.74
CA THR A 395 -9.65 -3.20 21.91
C THR A 395 -10.12 -3.13 20.48
N HIS A 396 -10.74 -4.20 19.98
CA HIS A 396 -11.22 -4.27 18.62
C HIS A 396 -12.66 -4.73 18.58
N VAL A 397 -13.44 -4.18 17.64
CA VAL A 397 -14.82 -4.60 17.37
C VAL A 397 -15.02 -4.83 15.88
N ASN A 398 -15.80 -5.85 15.53
CA ASN A 398 -16.20 -6.05 14.15
C ASN A 398 -17.29 -5.02 13.79
N LEU A 399 -17.11 -4.26 12.71
CA LEU A 399 -18.03 -3.19 12.33
C LEU A 399 -19.33 -3.70 11.68
N ASN A 400 -19.40 -4.97 11.27
CA ASN A 400 -20.63 -5.54 10.70
C ASN A 400 -21.68 -5.89 11.76
N ASP A 401 -21.26 -6.33 12.95
CA ASP A 401 -22.16 -6.88 13.96
C ASP A 401 -21.83 -6.46 15.42
N ASN A 402 -20.81 -5.63 15.62
CA ASN A 402 -20.30 -5.17 16.92
C ASN A 402 -19.77 -6.29 17.84
N SER A 403 -19.47 -7.48 17.31
CA SER A 403 -18.85 -8.54 18.09
C SER A 403 -17.43 -8.16 18.56
N CYS A 404 -17.04 -8.68 19.72
CA CYS A 404 -15.70 -8.48 20.28
C CYS A 404 -14.65 -9.12 19.36
N ALA A 405 -13.73 -8.29 18.86
CA ALA A 405 -12.69 -8.73 17.93
C ALA A 405 -11.27 -8.67 18.53
N GLY A 406 -11.11 -8.18 19.76
CA GLY A 406 -9.81 -8.16 20.43
C GLY A 406 -9.87 -7.67 21.87
N LEU A 407 -8.95 -8.17 22.70
CA LEU A 407 -8.86 -7.85 24.13
C LEU A 407 -7.44 -7.40 24.49
N GLN A 408 -7.34 -6.56 25.53
CA GLN A 408 -6.08 -6.22 26.18
C GLN A 408 -6.27 -6.15 27.68
N TYR A 409 -5.31 -6.72 28.42
CA TYR A 409 -5.23 -6.60 29.87
C TYR A 409 -3.77 -6.35 30.28
N SER A 410 -3.39 -5.09 30.39
CA SER A 410 -1.99 -4.67 30.63
C SER A 410 -1.40 -5.25 31.92
N LYS A 411 -2.19 -5.34 33.00
CA LYS A 411 -1.75 -5.94 34.27
C LYS A 411 -1.36 -7.41 34.13
N MET A 412 -1.99 -8.12 33.19
CA MET A 412 -1.71 -9.53 32.89
C MET A 412 -0.74 -9.71 31.72
N LYS A 413 -0.17 -8.62 31.18
CA LYS A 413 0.70 -8.61 29.98
C LYS A 413 0.06 -9.32 28.78
N LEU A 414 -1.23 -9.08 28.57
CA LEU A 414 -2.05 -9.87 27.66
C LEU A 414 -2.66 -9.00 26.56
N MET A 415 -2.59 -9.51 25.33
CA MET A 415 -3.43 -9.09 24.21
C MET A 415 -3.98 -10.28 23.44
N SER A 416 -5.08 -10.09 22.72
CA SER A 416 -5.61 -11.12 21.81
C SER A 416 -6.45 -10.51 20.70
N LEU A 417 -6.54 -11.21 19.58
CA LEU A 417 -7.35 -10.84 18.41
C LEU A 417 -8.20 -12.05 17.99
N GLN A 418 -9.49 -11.81 17.72
CA GLN A 418 -10.41 -12.86 17.26
C GLN A 418 -10.17 -13.23 15.79
N TYR A 419 -9.66 -12.29 14.99
CA TYR A 419 -9.33 -12.46 13.59
C TYR A 419 -7.89 -12.93 13.40
N HIS A 420 -7.54 -13.21 12.15
CA HIS A 420 -6.26 -13.78 11.75
C HIS A 420 -5.33 -12.70 11.20
N PRO A 421 -4.46 -12.08 12.02
CA PRO A 421 -3.50 -11.07 11.54
C PRO A 421 -2.46 -11.64 10.57
N GLU A 422 -2.26 -12.96 10.58
CA GLU A 422 -1.41 -13.66 9.61
C GLU A 422 -2.09 -13.83 8.24
N SER A 423 -3.41 -13.61 8.15
CA SER A 423 -4.21 -13.83 6.94
C SER A 423 -4.00 -15.22 6.34
N SER A 424 -3.44 -15.35 5.14
CA SER A 424 -3.24 -16.63 4.43
C SER A 424 -4.49 -17.54 4.47
N PRO A 425 -5.54 -17.17 3.71
CA PRO A 425 -5.60 -16.05 2.78
C PRO A 425 -6.19 -14.78 3.42
N GLY A 426 -5.99 -13.64 2.76
CA GLY A 426 -6.63 -12.39 3.17
C GLY A 426 -5.72 -11.16 3.08
N PRO A 427 -6.24 -9.99 3.45
CA PRO A 427 -5.52 -8.71 3.43
C PRO A 427 -4.41 -8.66 4.50
N HIS A 428 -3.36 -7.88 4.28
CA HIS A 428 -2.23 -7.77 5.22
C HIS A 428 -2.33 -6.58 6.19
N ASP A 429 -3.49 -5.91 6.24
CA ASP A 429 -3.72 -4.70 7.04
C ASP A 429 -3.31 -4.89 8.52
N SER A 430 -3.60 -6.07 9.05
CA SER A 430 -3.37 -6.41 10.46
C SER A 430 -2.00 -7.01 10.78
N ASP A 431 -1.08 -7.12 9.81
CA ASP A 431 0.27 -7.67 10.05
C ASP A 431 1.04 -6.88 11.13
N THR A 432 0.70 -5.60 11.30
CA THR A 432 1.28 -4.75 12.36
C THR A 432 1.06 -5.29 13.78
N ALA A 433 0.11 -6.22 13.98
CA ALA A 433 -0.07 -6.91 15.25
C ALA A 433 1.15 -7.75 15.66
N PHE A 434 1.99 -8.16 14.71
CA PHE A 434 3.23 -8.89 14.97
C PHE A 434 4.46 -7.98 15.11
N ASP A 435 4.39 -6.66 14.81
CA ASP A 435 5.56 -5.78 14.91
C ASP A 435 5.85 -5.41 16.38
N PRO A 436 6.96 -5.89 16.98
CA PRO A 436 7.36 -5.48 18.32
C PRO A 436 7.83 -4.02 18.36
N ARG A 437 8.07 -3.39 17.21
CA ARG A 437 8.34 -1.96 17.07
C ARG A 437 7.02 -1.23 16.85
N LEU A 438 6.15 -1.33 17.85
CA LEU A 438 5.25 -0.22 18.10
C LEU A 438 6.16 0.98 18.35
N THR A 439 6.20 1.90 17.37
CA THR A 439 6.60 3.27 17.63
C THR A 439 5.96 3.67 18.95
N ASP A 440 6.78 3.95 19.96
CA ASP A 440 6.40 3.95 21.38
C ASP A 440 5.61 5.22 21.73
N TYR A 441 4.46 5.35 21.05
CA TYR A 441 3.50 6.43 21.24
C TYR A 441 2.96 6.43 22.66
N ASP A 442 2.90 5.27 23.31
CA ASP A 442 2.46 5.15 24.70
C ASP A 442 3.47 5.86 25.62
N THR A 443 4.78 5.59 25.51
CA THR A 443 5.81 6.33 26.26
C THR A 443 5.82 7.81 25.90
N LEU A 444 5.61 8.17 24.62
CA LEU A 444 5.53 9.58 24.21
C LEU A 444 4.32 10.29 24.86
N LEU A 445 3.14 9.66 24.84
CA LEU A 445 1.93 10.18 25.44
C LEU A 445 2.06 10.28 26.96
N GLU A 446 2.58 9.26 27.62
CA GLU A 446 2.88 9.28 29.06
C GLU A 446 3.81 10.43 29.44
N ASN A 447 4.87 10.66 28.65
CA ASN A 447 5.79 11.77 28.85
C ASN A 447 5.09 13.14 28.63
N ILE A 448 4.22 13.26 27.63
CA ILE A 448 3.46 14.49 27.39
C ILE A 448 2.49 14.76 28.55
N HIS A 449 1.75 13.75 29.00
CA HIS A 449 0.84 13.86 30.15
C HIS A 449 1.58 14.20 31.44
N GLY A 450 2.71 13.53 31.71
CA GLY A 450 3.57 13.83 32.86
C GLY A 450 4.01 15.29 32.87
N LEU A 451 4.49 15.81 31.73
CA LEU A 451 4.87 17.22 31.61
C LEU A 451 3.68 18.18 31.78
N LYS A 452 2.50 17.86 31.21
CA LYS A 452 1.27 18.68 31.40
C LYS A 452 0.82 18.73 32.87
N GLU A 453 1.05 17.66 33.63
CA GLU A 453 0.73 17.56 35.06
C GLU A 453 1.81 18.13 35.99
N GLY A 454 2.89 18.69 35.44
CA GLY A 454 3.98 19.24 36.25
C GLY A 454 4.88 18.17 36.88
N ARG A 455 5.02 17.01 36.24
CA ARG A 455 5.96 15.95 36.63
C ARG A 455 7.15 15.90 35.67
N SER A 456 8.37 15.71 36.20
CA SER A 456 9.53 15.40 35.36
C SER A 456 9.37 14.03 34.72
N VAL A 457 9.85 13.88 33.48
CA VAL A 457 9.64 12.67 32.67
C VAL A 457 10.93 12.09 32.13
N GLN A 458 10.92 10.80 31.76
CA GLN A 458 12.09 10.10 31.25
C GLN A 458 11.96 9.89 29.74
N VAL A 459 12.62 10.75 28.97
CA VAL A 459 12.59 10.67 27.50
C VAL A 459 13.67 9.69 27.03
N PRO A 460 13.32 8.65 26.26
CA PRO A 460 14.31 7.68 25.79
C PRO A 460 15.31 8.30 24.81
N ILE A 461 16.57 7.90 24.94
CA ILE A 461 17.65 8.28 24.01
C ILE A 461 17.81 7.15 23.00
N TYR A 462 17.66 7.47 21.71
CA TYR A 462 17.84 6.53 20.61
C TYR A 462 19.20 6.74 19.93
N ASP A 463 19.98 5.67 19.80
CA ASP A 463 21.22 5.68 19.02
C ASP A 463 20.95 5.16 17.61
N PHE A 464 21.13 6.04 16.62
CA PHE A 464 20.94 5.74 15.21
C PHE A 464 22.00 4.78 14.65
N LYS A 465 23.18 4.65 15.29
CA LYS A 465 24.22 3.71 14.85
C LYS A 465 23.88 2.27 15.24
N SER A 466 23.50 2.05 16.49
CA SER A 466 23.13 0.73 17.00
C SER A 466 21.65 0.38 16.84
N SER A 467 20.82 1.33 16.39
CA SER A 467 19.37 1.17 16.24
C SER A 467 18.68 0.68 17.51
N CYS A 468 19.11 1.19 18.67
CA CYS A 468 18.55 0.80 19.96
C CYS A 468 18.41 1.98 20.93
N ARG A 469 17.58 1.79 21.97
CA ARG A 469 17.48 2.73 23.10
C ARG A 469 18.68 2.53 24.01
N THR A 470 19.51 3.55 24.16
CA THR A 470 20.76 3.48 24.93
C THR A 470 20.63 4.04 26.34
N GLY A 471 19.50 4.66 26.67
CA GLY A 471 19.21 5.18 27.99
C GLY A 471 18.01 6.11 28.00
N TYR A 472 17.92 6.91 29.06
CA TYR A 472 16.89 7.93 29.24
C TYR A 472 17.54 9.26 29.60
N ARG A 473 16.93 10.34 29.13
CA ARG A 473 17.20 11.70 29.56
C ARG A 473 16.02 12.18 30.38
N THR A 474 16.27 12.63 31.60
CA THR A 474 15.27 13.32 32.39
C THR A 474 14.97 14.68 31.77
N VAL A 475 13.69 14.96 31.54
CA VAL A 475 13.20 16.26 31.11
C VAL A 475 12.34 16.80 32.24
N ASP A 476 12.83 17.85 32.89
CA ASP A 476 12.09 18.55 33.91
C ASP A 476 11.00 19.42 33.30
N VAL A 477 10.00 19.74 34.12
CA VAL A 477 8.88 20.58 33.71
C VAL A 477 9.41 21.97 33.37
N PRO A 478 9.21 22.45 32.14
CA PRO A 478 9.68 23.77 31.77
C PRO A 478 8.89 24.85 32.52
N SER A 479 9.58 25.87 33.03
CA SER A 479 8.94 27.00 33.71
C SER A 479 7.99 27.80 32.80
N SER A 480 8.19 27.71 31.48
CA SER A 480 7.31 28.30 30.47
C SER A 480 5.98 27.57 30.31
N GLN A 481 5.83 26.35 30.84
CA GLN A 481 4.69 25.44 30.61
C GLN A 481 4.42 25.14 29.13
N ILE A 482 5.42 25.34 28.26
CA ILE A 482 5.33 25.07 26.83
C ILE A 482 6.18 23.83 26.52
N VAL A 483 5.54 22.82 25.92
CA VAL A 483 6.20 21.63 25.38
C VAL A 483 6.12 21.69 23.87
N ILE A 484 7.29 21.67 23.21
CA ILE A 484 7.38 21.62 21.75
C ILE A 484 7.65 20.18 21.33
N ILE A 485 6.77 19.63 20.51
CA ILE A 485 6.92 18.30 19.91
C ILE A 485 7.29 18.52 18.44
N GLU A 486 8.50 18.14 18.06
CA GLU A 486 9.00 18.25 16.68
C GLU A 486 9.36 16.88 16.08
N GLY A 487 9.49 16.84 14.76
CA GLY A 487 9.83 15.63 13.99
C GLY A 487 8.62 14.81 13.56
N ILE A 488 8.86 13.64 12.96
CA ILE A 488 7.83 12.80 12.32
C ILE A 488 6.74 12.31 13.30
N TYR A 489 7.05 12.23 14.59
CA TYR A 489 6.07 11.87 15.62
C TYR A 489 4.94 12.91 15.74
N ALA A 490 5.24 14.19 15.52
CA ALA A 490 4.26 15.27 15.59
C ALA A 490 3.16 15.17 14.51
N LEU A 491 3.42 14.43 13.43
CA LEU A 491 2.45 14.16 12.36
C LEU A 491 1.46 13.06 12.74
N SER A 492 1.71 12.31 13.80
CA SER A 492 0.85 11.21 14.22
C SER A 492 -0.53 11.69 14.65
N GLU A 493 -1.57 11.05 14.11
CA GLU A 493 -2.95 11.26 14.51
C GLU A 493 -3.17 11.06 16.02
N LYS A 494 -2.44 10.11 16.64
CA LYS A 494 -2.53 9.82 18.07
C LYS A 494 -2.19 11.02 18.96
N LEU A 495 -1.32 11.92 18.48
CA LEU A 495 -0.94 13.12 19.24
C LEU A 495 -1.88 14.31 19.02
N ARG A 496 -2.74 14.29 17.99
CA ARG A 496 -3.58 15.44 17.64
C ARG A 496 -4.50 15.89 18.77
N LEU A 497 -4.98 14.94 19.59
CA LEU A 497 -5.89 15.21 20.71
C LEU A 497 -5.19 15.82 21.93
N VAL A 498 -3.88 15.66 22.06
CA VAL A 498 -3.11 16.17 23.22
C VAL A 498 -2.37 17.48 22.93
N MET A 499 -2.25 17.85 21.64
CA MET A 499 -1.62 19.09 21.19
C MET A 499 -2.60 20.26 21.23
N ASP A 500 -2.30 21.27 22.03
CA ASP A 500 -3.14 22.47 22.16
C ASP A 500 -2.99 23.41 20.94
N LEU A 501 -1.81 23.43 20.30
CA LEU A 501 -1.52 24.23 19.11
C LEU A 501 -0.65 23.46 18.13
N ARG A 502 -1.06 23.43 16.86
CA ARG A 502 -0.29 22.85 15.75
C ARG A 502 0.16 23.94 14.81
N VAL A 503 1.46 24.03 14.61
CA VAL A 503 2.09 25.03 13.73
C VAL A 503 2.81 24.28 12.61
N SER A 504 2.47 24.56 11.36
CA SER A 504 3.28 24.15 10.22
C SER A 504 4.11 25.34 9.74
N VAL A 505 5.38 25.07 9.45
CA VAL A 505 6.29 26.04 8.82
C VAL A 505 6.73 25.42 7.51
N THR A 506 6.26 25.96 6.40
CA THR A 506 6.57 25.45 5.06
C THR A 506 7.49 26.39 4.31
N GLY A 507 8.53 25.85 3.67
CA GLY A 507 9.32 26.56 2.67
C GLY A 507 8.75 26.37 1.26
N GLY A 508 9.33 27.04 0.27
CA GLY A 508 9.14 26.62 -1.13
C GLY A 508 9.82 25.28 -1.38
N VAL A 509 9.28 24.40 -2.23
CA VAL A 509 9.85 23.06 -2.50
C VAL A 509 11.35 23.11 -2.86
N HIS A 510 11.75 24.15 -3.59
CA HIS A 510 13.16 24.44 -3.93
C HIS A 510 14.05 24.69 -2.71
N PHE A 511 13.52 25.35 -1.69
CA PHE A 511 14.20 25.69 -0.45
C PHE A 511 14.61 24.45 0.33
N ASP A 512 13.64 23.55 0.53
CA ASP A 512 13.82 22.36 1.34
C ASP A 512 14.68 21.32 0.62
N LEU A 513 14.53 21.22 -0.71
CA LEU A 513 15.40 20.42 -1.59
C LEU A 513 16.86 20.88 -1.51
N VAL A 514 17.13 22.18 -1.72
CA VAL A 514 18.50 22.70 -1.74
C VAL A 514 19.14 22.66 -0.35
N LYS A 515 18.40 22.96 0.72
CA LYS A 515 18.91 22.81 2.09
C LYS A 515 19.31 21.39 2.41
N ARG A 516 18.50 20.40 1.99
CA ARG A 516 18.80 18.98 2.18
C ARG A 516 20.04 18.58 1.38
N VAL A 517 20.12 18.97 0.11
CA VAL A 517 21.29 18.73 -0.75
C VAL A 517 22.55 19.28 -0.12
N LEU A 518 22.56 20.56 0.28
CA LEU A 518 23.74 21.20 0.89
C LEU A 518 24.15 20.57 2.23
N ARG A 519 23.18 20.22 3.08
CA ARG A 519 23.45 19.57 4.36
C ARG A 519 24.05 18.18 4.17
N ASP A 520 23.53 17.42 3.22
CA ASP A 520 23.94 16.04 3.00
C ASP A 520 25.28 15.97 2.25
N ILE A 521 25.60 16.93 1.36
CA ILE A 521 26.95 17.11 0.79
C ILE A 521 27.98 17.30 1.91
N GLN A 522 27.66 18.11 2.92
CA GLN A 522 28.57 18.35 4.06
C GLN A 522 28.69 17.17 5.04
N ARG A 523 27.71 16.26 5.06
CA ARG A 523 27.65 15.16 6.05
C ARG A 523 28.09 13.81 5.52
N ALA A 524 27.92 13.54 4.23
CA ALA A 524 27.97 12.18 3.70
C ALA A 524 29.18 11.87 2.80
N GLY A 525 29.94 12.87 2.33
CA GLY A 525 30.98 12.65 1.33
C GLY A 525 30.44 12.03 0.03
N GLN A 526 29.13 12.13 -0.20
CA GLN A 526 28.43 11.65 -1.40
C GLN A 526 28.43 12.76 -2.45
N GLU A 527 28.54 12.35 -3.72
CA GLU A 527 28.49 13.27 -4.84
C GLU A 527 27.07 13.90 -4.94
N PRO A 528 26.95 15.21 -5.26
CA PRO A 528 25.68 15.94 -5.31
C PRO A 528 24.57 15.26 -6.13
N GLU A 529 24.94 14.50 -7.14
CA GLU A 529 24.04 13.79 -8.05
C GLU A 529 23.27 12.66 -7.34
N GLU A 530 23.93 11.91 -6.45
CA GLU A 530 23.29 10.81 -5.69
C GLU A 530 22.26 11.35 -4.71
N ILE A 531 22.57 12.49 -4.09
CA ILE A 531 21.71 13.15 -3.11
C ILE A 531 20.46 13.69 -3.79
N ILE A 532 20.61 14.32 -4.96
CA ILE A 532 19.47 14.83 -5.72
C ILE A 532 18.59 13.68 -6.23
N HIS A 533 19.19 12.56 -6.64
CA HIS A 533 18.46 11.35 -7.04
C HIS A 533 17.63 10.79 -5.87
N GLN A 534 18.25 10.61 -4.70
CA GLN A 534 17.56 10.12 -3.50
C GLN A 534 16.39 11.02 -3.10
N ILE A 535 16.56 12.34 -3.19
CA ILE A 535 15.48 13.27 -2.82
C ILE A 535 14.33 13.21 -3.82
N SER A 536 14.63 13.12 -5.11
CA SER A 536 13.62 13.10 -6.18
C SER A 536 12.82 11.79 -6.22
N GLU A 537 13.50 10.64 -6.07
CA GLU A 537 12.87 9.32 -6.19
C GLU A 537 12.27 8.79 -4.89
N THR A 538 12.73 9.27 -3.73
CA THR A 538 12.31 8.69 -2.44
C THR A 538 11.75 9.74 -1.49
N VAL A 539 12.52 10.77 -1.14
CA VAL A 539 12.16 11.68 -0.06
C VAL A 539 10.93 12.53 -0.42
N TYR A 540 10.85 13.05 -1.63
CA TYR A 540 9.73 13.89 -2.04
C TYR A 540 8.43 13.10 -2.25
N PRO A 541 8.41 11.94 -2.94
CA PRO A 541 7.22 11.10 -2.99
C PRO A 541 6.70 10.74 -1.59
N MET A 542 7.60 10.43 -0.65
CA MET A 542 7.21 10.19 0.75
C MET A 542 6.66 11.43 1.43
N TYR A 543 7.25 12.61 1.23
CA TYR A 543 6.71 13.87 1.75
C TYR A 543 5.31 14.14 1.20
N LYS A 544 5.09 13.98 -0.11
CA LYS A 544 3.78 14.17 -0.75
C LYS A 544 2.73 13.18 -0.25
N ALA A 545 3.12 11.93 -0.04
CA ALA A 545 2.21 10.89 0.42
C ALA A 545 1.86 11.01 1.91
N PHE A 546 2.83 11.37 2.76
CA PHE A 546 2.71 11.17 4.21
C PHE A 546 2.91 12.42 5.07
N ILE A 547 3.44 13.52 4.52
CA ILE A 547 3.70 14.75 5.30
C ILE A 547 2.79 15.88 4.83
N GLU A 548 2.74 16.15 3.52
CA GLU A 548 1.96 17.27 2.96
C GLU A 548 0.48 17.25 3.33
N PRO A 549 -0.25 16.11 3.29
CA PRO A 549 -1.64 16.06 3.72
C PRO A 549 -1.81 16.44 5.19
N ASP A 550 -0.86 16.07 6.06
CA ASP A 550 -0.91 16.39 7.48
C ASP A 550 -0.65 17.87 7.77
N LEU A 551 0.11 18.56 6.92
CA LEU A 551 0.33 20.02 7.05
C LEU A 551 -0.97 20.81 6.90
N GLU A 552 -1.97 20.26 6.19
CA GLU A 552 -3.28 20.88 6.08
C GLU A 552 -4.00 20.99 7.42
N THR A 553 -3.68 20.08 8.35
CA THR A 553 -4.30 20.00 9.67
C THR A 553 -3.75 20.99 10.68
N ALA A 554 -2.67 21.72 10.35
CA ALA A 554 -2.08 22.72 11.23
C ALA A 554 -3.03 23.91 11.47
N HIS A 555 -3.10 24.37 12.73
CA HIS A 555 -3.90 25.54 13.13
C HIS A 555 -3.27 26.84 12.64
N ILE A 556 -1.94 26.94 12.67
CA ILE A 556 -1.17 28.06 12.14
C ILE A 556 -0.27 27.55 11.02
N LYS A 557 -0.34 28.20 9.85
CA LYS A 557 0.46 27.87 8.67
C LYS A 557 1.38 29.05 8.37
N ILE A 558 2.67 28.89 8.61
CA ILE A 558 3.70 29.89 8.32
C ILE A 558 4.36 29.51 7.01
N ILE A 559 4.09 30.29 5.97
CA ILE A 559 4.72 30.10 4.65
C ILE A 559 5.97 30.96 4.61
N ASN A 560 7.13 30.34 4.77
CA ASN A 560 8.40 31.00 4.67
C ASN A 560 8.83 31.09 3.19
N LYS A 561 8.55 32.24 2.57
CA LYS A 561 9.03 32.58 1.22
C LYS A 561 10.47 33.10 1.20
N PHE A 562 11.17 33.13 2.34
CA PHE A 562 12.52 33.65 2.44
C PHE A 562 13.49 32.81 1.59
N ASN A 563 14.17 33.50 0.68
CA ASN A 563 15.17 32.92 -0.20
C ASN A 563 16.51 32.78 0.56
N PRO A 564 17.05 31.55 0.78
CA PRO A 564 18.29 31.33 1.52
C PRO A 564 19.51 31.77 0.71
N PHE A 565 19.32 32.17 -0.55
CA PHE A 565 20.40 32.62 -1.42
C PHE A 565 20.90 34.04 -1.09
N SER A 566 20.24 34.77 -0.17
CA SER A 566 20.62 36.13 0.28
C SER A 566 21.94 36.21 1.08
N GLY A 567 22.84 35.23 0.95
CA GLY A 567 24.09 35.13 1.70
C GLY A 567 25.24 34.43 0.98
N PHE A 568 25.18 34.21 -0.33
CA PHE A 568 26.27 33.50 -1.03
C PHE A 568 27.53 34.35 -1.24
N GLN A 569 28.67 33.74 -0.89
CA GLN A 569 30.02 34.22 -1.13
C GLN A 569 30.39 34.03 -2.62
N ASN A 570 30.91 35.09 -3.26
CA ASN A 570 31.38 35.20 -4.66
C ASN A 570 30.31 35.44 -5.75
N PRO A 571 29.69 36.63 -5.80
CA PRO A 571 28.93 37.05 -6.98
C PRO A 571 29.83 37.13 -8.24
N MET A 572 29.33 36.65 -9.38
CA MET A 572 29.95 36.85 -10.68
C MET A 572 29.31 38.05 -11.39
N TYR A 573 30.12 39.04 -11.76
CA TYR A 573 29.68 40.26 -12.41
C TYR A 573 29.76 40.13 -13.93
N ILE A 574 28.67 40.37 -14.64
CA ILE A 574 28.63 40.33 -16.11
C ILE A 574 28.07 41.66 -16.62
N LEU A 575 28.88 42.43 -17.35
CA LEU A 575 28.39 43.62 -18.04
C LEU A 575 27.60 43.17 -19.27
N LYS A 576 26.35 43.60 -19.42
CA LYS A 576 25.54 43.30 -20.61
C LYS A 576 24.96 44.56 -21.22
N SER A 577 25.13 44.72 -22.52
CA SER A 577 24.56 45.84 -23.27
C SER A 577 23.67 45.34 -24.40
N PRO A 578 22.49 45.96 -24.63
CA PRO A 578 21.65 45.67 -25.81
C PRO A 578 22.17 46.33 -27.09
N ARG A 579 23.27 47.10 -27.02
CA ARG A 579 23.88 47.72 -28.20
C ARG A 579 24.45 46.64 -29.12
N SER A 580 24.33 46.84 -30.44
CA SER A 580 25.01 46.02 -31.43
C SER A 580 26.39 46.62 -31.74
N LEU A 581 27.38 45.75 -31.90
CA LEU A 581 28.75 46.13 -32.24
C LEU A 581 29.26 45.17 -33.31
N ALA A 582 29.88 45.73 -34.34
CA ALA A 582 30.48 44.92 -35.40
C ALA A 582 31.67 44.11 -34.83
N PRO A 583 31.82 42.81 -35.17
CA PRO A 583 32.93 41.98 -34.71
C PRO A 583 34.31 42.62 -34.92
N GLU A 584 34.50 43.32 -36.04
CA GLU A 584 35.79 43.98 -36.36
C GLU A 584 36.20 45.04 -35.33
N LYS A 585 35.24 45.72 -34.70
CA LYS A 585 35.55 46.69 -33.63
C LYS A 585 35.98 46.00 -32.33
N ILE A 586 35.49 44.78 -32.08
CA ILE A 586 35.89 43.97 -30.91
C ILE A 586 37.30 43.44 -31.12
N LYS A 587 37.60 42.94 -32.33
CA LYS A 587 38.94 42.48 -32.72
C LYS A 587 39.99 43.58 -32.60
N ALA A 588 39.67 44.78 -33.09
CA ALA A 588 40.54 45.95 -32.96
C ALA A 588 40.79 46.38 -31.51
N MET A 589 39.90 46.04 -30.57
CA MET A 589 40.04 46.37 -29.14
C MET A 589 40.84 45.32 -28.36
N LEU A 590 40.74 44.04 -28.73
CA LEU A 590 41.43 42.92 -28.05
C LEU A 590 42.85 42.67 -28.58
N GLY A 591 43.24 43.33 -29.68
CA GLY A 591 44.55 43.16 -30.32
C GLY A 591 44.64 41.90 -31.19
N ASP A 592 45.81 41.66 -31.78
CA ASP A 592 46.02 40.61 -32.78
C ASP A 592 46.09 39.18 -32.18
N ASP A 593 46.35 39.04 -30.89
CA ASP A 593 46.50 37.75 -30.18
C ASP A 593 45.19 37.17 -29.59
N HIS A 594 44.02 37.63 -30.08
CA HIS A 594 42.73 37.17 -29.55
C HIS A 594 42.31 35.80 -30.10
N THR A 595 41.58 35.04 -29.29
CA THR A 595 40.92 33.79 -29.68
C THR A 595 39.45 34.04 -30.01
N GLU A 596 38.96 33.40 -31.08
CA GLU A 596 37.55 33.43 -31.48
C GLU A 596 36.94 32.03 -31.42
N SER A 597 35.79 31.90 -30.77
CA SER A 597 35.02 30.64 -30.73
C SER A 597 33.51 30.89 -30.81
N ASN A 598 32.79 29.88 -31.31
CA ASN A 598 31.33 29.87 -31.32
C ASN A 598 30.82 28.89 -30.26
N GLU A 599 29.87 29.31 -29.43
CA GLU A 599 29.23 28.46 -28.42
C GLU A 599 27.71 28.42 -28.67
N GLU A 600 27.10 27.24 -28.56
CA GLU A 600 25.65 27.11 -28.53
C GLU A 600 25.19 26.57 -27.17
N THR A 601 24.15 27.19 -26.61
CA THR A 601 23.57 26.77 -25.33
C THR A 601 22.05 26.81 -25.37
N TYR A 602 21.41 25.93 -24.59
CA TYR A 602 19.96 25.86 -24.46
C TYR A 602 19.58 26.14 -23.01
N ASP A 603 18.83 27.22 -22.79
CA ASP A 603 18.28 27.57 -21.48
C ASP A 603 16.84 27.03 -21.39
N ILE A 604 16.63 26.00 -20.57
CA ILE A 604 15.34 25.38 -20.28
C ILE A 604 14.80 26.01 -18.99
N TYR A 605 13.70 26.74 -19.07
CA TYR A 605 13.00 27.30 -17.92
C TYR A 605 11.92 26.33 -17.50
N LEU A 606 11.98 25.87 -16.26
CA LEU A 606 11.03 24.95 -15.65
C LEU A 606 10.13 25.73 -14.70
N LEU A 607 8.83 25.65 -14.95
CA LEU A 607 7.78 26.19 -14.12
C LEU A 607 7.51 25.24 -12.96
N PRO A 608 7.48 25.72 -11.71
CA PRO A 608 7.13 24.90 -10.56
C PRO A 608 5.70 24.33 -10.63
N PRO A 609 5.44 23.20 -9.95
CA PRO A 609 4.11 22.60 -9.91
C PRO A 609 3.09 23.55 -9.30
N GLY A 610 1.94 23.74 -9.95
CA GLY A 610 0.83 24.55 -9.43
C GLY A 610 1.02 26.07 -9.54
N GLU A 611 2.15 26.53 -10.07
CA GLU A 611 2.39 27.95 -10.34
C GLU A 611 1.82 28.35 -11.71
N ASP A 612 1.29 29.57 -11.79
CA ASP A 612 0.79 30.13 -13.05
C ASP A 612 1.96 30.66 -13.91
N PRO A 613 2.10 30.27 -15.19
CA PRO A 613 3.17 30.78 -16.04
C PRO A 613 3.22 32.30 -16.18
N GLU A 614 2.07 33.00 -16.10
CA GLU A 614 2.04 34.45 -16.28
C GLU A 614 2.39 35.21 -14.99
N ALA A 615 2.09 34.64 -13.82
CA ALA A 615 2.37 35.21 -12.50
C ALA A 615 3.71 34.77 -11.90
N CYS A 616 4.24 33.60 -12.29
CA CYS A 616 5.44 33.01 -11.70
C CYS A 616 6.68 33.89 -11.90
N GLN A 617 7.43 34.09 -10.82
CA GLN A 617 8.69 34.86 -10.80
C GLN A 617 9.91 34.00 -10.48
N SER A 618 9.70 32.70 -10.19
CA SER A 618 10.67 31.79 -9.58
C SER A 618 10.94 30.57 -10.46
N TYR A 619 11.24 30.82 -11.74
CA TYR A 619 11.57 29.76 -12.68
C TYR A 619 12.87 29.06 -12.30
N LEU A 620 12.88 27.74 -12.41
CA LEU A 620 14.12 26.96 -12.32
C LEU A 620 14.75 26.91 -13.71
N ARG A 621 15.94 27.49 -13.88
CA ARG A 621 16.62 27.50 -15.17
C ARG A 621 17.65 26.38 -15.22
N MET A 622 17.56 25.52 -16.22
CA MET A 622 18.55 24.50 -16.52
C MET A 622 19.22 24.79 -17.86
N ARG A 623 20.54 24.95 -17.87
CA ARG A 623 21.32 25.24 -19.07
C ARG A 623 22.02 23.99 -19.58
N ASN A 624 21.77 23.61 -20.83
CA ASN A 624 22.56 22.60 -21.53
C ASN A 624 23.66 23.28 -22.38
N ARG A 625 24.90 22.83 -22.20
CA ARG A 625 26.04 23.09 -23.08
C ARG A 625 26.68 21.74 -23.42
N GLU A 626 26.65 21.35 -24.70
CA GLU A 626 27.33 20.15 -25.21
C GLU A 626 26.99 18.86 -24.40
N GLY A 627 25.75 18.74 -23.92
CA GLY A 627 25.29 17.57 -23.14
C GLY A 627 25.52 17.66 -21.64
N LYS A 628 26.23 18.69 -21.15
CA LYS A 628 26.36 19.01 -19.73
C LYS A 628 25.25 19.96 -19.30
N TYR A 629 24.48 19.57 -18.29
CA TYR A 629 23.39 20.38 -17.76
C TYR A 629 23.86 21.10 -16.51
N ASN A 630 23.51 22.36 -16.39
CA ASN A 630 23.81 23.19 -15.25
C ASN A 630 22.51 23.74 -14.69
N LEU A 631 22.25 23.49 -13.41
CA LEU A 631 21.11 24.12 -12.75
C LEU A 631 21.49 25.54 -12.32
N MET A 632 20.61 26.49 -12.60
CA MET A 632 20.79 27.91 -12.31
C MET A 632 19.57 28.40 -11.53
N PHE A 633 19.82 29.01 -10.38
CA PHE A 633 18.81 29.70 -9.58
C PHE A 633 18.84 31.18 -9.95
N GLU A 634 17.67 31.77 -10.18
CA GLU A 634 17.55 33.13 -10.69
C GLU A 634 17.47 34.13 -9.54
N GLU A 635 18.46 35.03 -9.43
CA GLU A 635 18.32 36.36 -8.85
C GLU A 635 19.09 37.36 -9.72
N TRP A 636 18.54 38.56 -9.86
CA TRP A 636 19.16 39.68 -10.58
C TRP A 636 19.30 40.84 -9.62
N VAL A 637 20.47 41.46 -9.57
CA VAL A 637 20.59 42.86 -9.18
C VAL A 637 21.00 43.62 -10.44
N THR A 638 20.14 44.52 -10.90
CA THR A 638 20.35 45.30 -12.14
C THR A 638 20.62 46.75 -11.81
N ASP A 639 21.72 47.31 -12.34
CA ASP A 639 21.94 48.76 -12.51
C ASP A 639 22.23 48.98 -14.00
N ASN A 640 21.25 49.55 -14.73
CA ASN A 640 21.35 50.00 -16.12
C ASN A 640 22.10 49.04 -17.10
N SER A 641 23.42 49.17 -17.19
CA SER A 641 24.30 48.42 -18.11
C SER A 641 24.97 47.19 -17.47
N PHE A 642 24.80 46.98 -16.18
CA PHE A 642 25.42 45.93 -15.38
C PHE A 642 24.38 44.91 -14.90
N ILE A 643 24.69 43.63 -15.06
CA ILE A 643 23.87 42.53 -14.56
C ILE A 643 24.69 41.73 -13.56
N ILE A 644 24.30 41.78 -12.28
CA ILE A 644 24.87 40.92 -11.24
C ILE A 644 24.04 39.64 -11.18
N SER A 645 24.69 38.50 -11.42
CA SER A 645 24.05 37.19 -11.42
C SER A 645 24.77 36.32 -10.38
N PRO A 646 24.29 36.27 -9.12
CA PRO A 646 24.71 35.24 -8.19
C PRO A 646 24.37 33.88 -8.82
N ARG A 647 25.36 32.99 -8.91
CA ARG A 647 25.19 31.67 -9.54
C ARG A 647 25.74 30.59 -8.63
N ILE A 648 24.89 29.61 -8.36
CA ILE A 648 25.33 28.28 -7.96
C ILE A 648 25.19 27.42 -9.20
N THR A 649 26.28 26.79 -9.61
CA THR A 649 26.33 25.95 -10.81
C THR A 649 26.82 24.58 -10.36
N PHE A 650 26.06 23.54 -10.67
CA PHE A 650 26.50 22.16 -10.55
C PHE A 650 26.10 21.41 -11.81
N GLU A 651 26.97 20.50 -12.23
CA GLU A 651 26.73 19.64 -13.38
C GLU A 651 25.66 18.61 -12.99
N VAL A 652 24.66 18.40 -13.84
CA VAL A 652 23.57 17.45 -13.59
C VAL A 652 23.37 16.54 -14.78
N SER A 653 22.90 15.32 -14.53
CA SER A 653 22.59 14.35 -15.60
C SER A 653 21.25 14.66 -16.28
N VAL A 654 21.06 14.16 -17.51
CA VAL A 654 19.79 14.25 -18.26
C VAL A 654 18.61 13.69 -17.46
N ARG A 655 18.86 12.70 -16.58
CA ARG A 655 17.83 12.04 -15.77
C ARG A 655 17.18 12.99 -14.77
N LEU A 656 17.88 14.03 -14.34
CA LEU A 656 17.32 15.04 -13.42
C LEU A 656 16.12 15.77 -14.04
N LEU A 657 16.15 16.05 -15.34
CA LEU A 657 15.02 16.67 -16.01
C LEU A 657 13.78 15.76 -15.91
N GLY A 658 13.95 14.45 -16.12
CA GLY A 658 12.89 13.46 -15.93
C GLY A 658 12.35 13.44 -14.50
N GLY A 659 13.24 13.48 -13.51
CA GLY A 659 12.88 13.60 -12.09
C GLY A 659 12.08 14.88 -11.81
N LEU A 660 12.56 16.05 -12.22
CA LEU A 660 11.86 17.33 -12.06
C LEU A 660 10.47 17.30 -12.74
N MET A 661 10.34 16.70 -13.92
CA MET A 661 9.04 16.54 -14.58
C MET A 661 8.10 15.64 -13.76
N ALA A 662 8.61 14.56 -13.14
CA ALA A 662 7.84 13.72 -12.24
C ALA A 662 7.44 14.45 -10.94
N LEU A 663 8.24 15.42 -10.48
CA LEU A 663 7.89 16.31 -9.36
C LEU A 663 6.79 17.33 -9.71
N GLY A 664 6.34 17.37 -10.97
CA GLY A 664 5.28 18.25 -11.46
C GLY A 664 5.78 19.53 -12.13
N TYR A 665 7.09 19.68 -12.35
CA TYR A 665 7.61 20.82 -13.09
C TYR A 665 7.22 20.69 -14.56
N THR A 666 6.83 21.80 -15.15
CA THR A 666 6.54 21.86 -16.59
C THR A 666 7.55 22.72 -17.30
N ILE A 667 7.89 22.38 -18.55
CA ILE A 667 8.79 23.21 -19.34
C ILE A 667 8.01 24.47 -19.76
N ALA A 668 8.40 25.60 -19.20
CA ALA A 668 7.84 26.90 -19.50
C ALA A 668 8.35 27.42 -20.85
N ALA A 669 9.67 27.44 -21.03
CA ALA A 669 10.29 27.91 -22.25
C ALA A 669 11.65 27.24 -22.47
N ILE A 670 12.04 27.10 -23.74
CA ILE A 670 13.40 26.72 -24.12
C ILE A 670 13.94 27.83 -25.01
N LEU A 671 15.04 28.46 -24.59
CA LEU A 671 15.70 29.52 -25.35
C LEU A 671 17.02 29.01 -25.91
N LYS A 672 17.16 29.04 -27.23
CA LYS A 672 18.43 28.78 -27.91
C LYS A 672 19.26 30.07 -27.91
N ARG A 673 20.49 29.95 -27.46
CA ARG A 673 21.46 31.03 -27.43
C ARG A 673 22.70 30.62 -28.21
N SER A 674 23.05 31.42 -29.20
CA SER A 674 24.30 31.28 -29.96
C SER A 674 25.23 32.45 -29.61
N ASN A 675 26.47 32.15 -29.22
CA ASN A 675 27.43 33.15 -28.80
C ASN A 675 28.65 33.14 -29.73
N ARG A 676 29.11 34.32 -30.14
CA ARG A 676 30.48 34.52 -30.65
C ARG A 676 31.33 35.07 -29.52
N VAL A 677 32.36 34.32 -29.12
CA VAL A 677 33.23 34.64 -27.99
C VAL A 677 34.58 35.10 -28.51
N PHE A 678 35.05 36.25 -28.01
CA PHE A 678 36.36 36.83 -28.28
C PHE A 678 37.10 36.95 -26.94
N SER A 679 38.33 36.45 -26.83
CA SER A 679 39.11 36.54 -25.59
C SER A 679 40.59 36.73 -25.87
N ASP A 680 41.24 37.62 -25.11
CA ASP A 680 42.69 37.87 -25.12
C ASP A 680 43.40 37.35 -23.85
N GLY A 681 42.69 36.60 -22.99
CA GLY A 681 43.19 36.10 -21.71
C GLY A 681 43.23 37.15 -20.58
N LYS A 682 42.73 38.37 -20.81
CA LYS A 682 42.49 39.40 -19.77
C LYS A 682 41.01 39.80 -19.72
N ALA A 683 40.35 39.81 -20.88
CA ALA A 683 38.94 40.11 -21.01
C ALA A 683 38.28 39.21 -22.05
N THR A 684 37.08 38.74 -21.73
CA THR A 684 36.24 37.99 -22.67
C THR A 684 35.04 38.84 -23.08
N VAL A 685 34.85 39.04 -24.38
CA VAL A 685 33.67 39.70 -24.97
C VAL A 685 32.83 38.66 -25.70
N LYS A 686 31.54 38.58 -25.39
CA LYS A 686 30.59 37.67 -26.06
C LYS A 686 29.52 38.45 -26.79
N ILE A 687 29.30 38.15 -28.06
CA ILE A 687 28.10 38.56 -28.79
C ILE A 687 27.09 37.43 -28.67
N ASP A 688 26.05 37.65 -27.89
CA ASP A 688 24.97 36.70 -27.67
C ASP A 688 23.80 36.98 -28.60
N TRP A 689 23.30 35.94 -29.25
CA TRP A 689 22.06 35.96 -30.00
C TRP A 689 21.03 35.05 -29.35
N LEU A 690 19.90 35.63 -28.95
CA LEU A 690 18.73 34.89 -28.46
C LEU A 690 17.69 34.76 -29.57
N GLU A 691 17.61 33.57 -30.15
CA GLU A 691 16.85 33.30 -31.37
C GLU A 691 15.35 33.59 -31.17
N GLN A 692 14.75 33.03 -30.11
CA GLN A 692 13.30 33.14 -29.85
C GLN A 692 12.85 34.57 -29.50
N LEU A 693 13.77 35.40 -28.98
CA LEU A 693 13.49 36.80 -28.68
C LEU A 693 13.94 37.75 -29.79
N ASN A 694 14.63 37.26 -30.82
CA ASN A 694 15.24 38.07 -31.88
C ASN A 694 16.01 39.27 -31.30
N ARG A 695 16.80 39.01 -30.24
CA ARG A 695 17.57 40.04 -29.53
C ARG A 695 19.04 39.66 -29.47
N GLN A 696 19.87 40.67 -29.71
CA GLN A 696 21.32 40.58 -29.58
C GLN A 696 21.76 41.31 -28.32
N TYR A 697 22.72 40.75 -27.61
CA TYR A 697 23.37 41.41 -26.48
C TYR A 697 24.88 41.24 -26.60
N ILE A 698 25.61 42.21 -26.07
CA ILE A 698 27.05 42.10 -25.87
C ILE A 698 27.30 41.88 -24.39
N GLN A 699 28.06 40.86 -24.06
CA GLN A 699 28.56 40.63 -22.71
C GLN A 699 30.05 40.93 -22.66
N ALA A 700 30.51 41.59 -21.61
CA ALA A 700 31.93 41.72 -21.29
C ALA A 700 32.19 41.13 -19.90
N LEU A 701 33.20 40.27 -19.84
CA LEU A 701 33.65 39.58 -18.64
C LEU A 701 35.12 39.92 -18.41
N PRO A 702 35.45 40.73 -17.38
CA PRO A 702 36.82 40.94 -16.93
C PRO A 702 37.29 39.70 -16.14
N GLU A 703 38.52 39.22 -16.35
CA GLU A 703 39.04 38.09 -15.58
C GLU A 703 39.31 38.44 -14.10
N ASP A 704 39.54 39.74 -13.80
CA ASP A 704 40.01 40.22 -12.48
C ASP A 704 38.93 40.79 -11.53
N LEU A 705 37.67 40.93 -11.94
CA LEU A 705 36.61 41.59 -11.15
C LEU A 705 35.88 40.65 -10.15
N LYS A 706 36.62 39.80 -9.44
CA LYS A 706 36.11 38.96 -8.33
C LYS A 706 35.87 39.72 -7.02
N THR A 707 36.26 40.99 -6.92
CA THR A 707 36.18 41.74 -5.65
C THR A 707 35.84 43.22 -5.86
N LYS A 708 34.70 43.64 -5.26
CA LYS A 708 34.22 45.01 -4.96
C LYS A 708 33.38 45.74 -6.04
N LEU A 709 32.06 45.84 -5.84
CA LEU A 709 31.33 47.02 -5.31
C LEU A 709 29.80 46.82 -5.36
N ILE A 710 29.09 47.64 -4.55
CA ILE A 710 27.67 47.60 -4.15
C ILE A 710 26.94 48.83 -4.74
N ILE A 711 25.63 48.71 -5.01
CA ILE A 711 24.50 49.68 -4.88
C ILE A 711 23.65 49.92 -6.17
N ASP A 712 22.34 49.69 -5.97
CA ASP A 712 21.04 50.16 -6.54
C ASP A 712 20.58 50.05 -8.02
N ASP A 713 19.48 49.28 -8.14
CA ASP A 713 18.14 49.43 -8.75
C ASP A 713 17.83 49.77 -10.23
N GLU A 714 16.87 48.95 -10.72
CA GLU A 714 15.96 48.99 -11.88
C GLU A 714 16.51 48.83 -13.32
N LEU A 715 16.25 47.67 -13.97
CA LEU A 715 15.29 47.51 -15.10
C LEU A 715 15.33 46.08 -15.77
N VAL A 716 14.22 45.34 -15.62
CA VAL A 716 13.49 44.40 -16.54
C VAL A 716 14.27 43.59 -17.60
N SER A 717 14.19 42.24 -17.67
CA SER A 717 13.08 41.48 -18.29
C SER A 717 13.12 39.96 -18.03
N SER A 718 11.95 39.42 -17.65
CA SER A 718 11.65 38.02 -17.29
C SER A 718 11.26 37.13 -18.50
N PRO A 719 11.15 35.79 -18.34
CA PRO A 719 10.68 34.83 -19.36
C PRO A 719 9.31 35.15 -20.01
N LYS A 720 8.52 36.07 -19.45
CA LYS A 720 7.20 36.50 -19.94
C LYS A 720 7.20 36.99 -21.40
N GLU A 721 8.28 37.62 -21.87
CA GLU A 721 8.37 38.08 -23.26
C GLU A 721 8.54 36.96 -24.28
N ALA A 722 9.16 35.83 -23.90
CA ALA A 722 9.25 34.66 -24.77
C ALA A 722 7.88 33.99 -24.93
N PHE A 723 7.11 33.92 -23.84
CA PHE A 723 5.74 33.40 -23.85
C PHE A 723 4.81 34.18 -24.77
N SER A 724 4.85 35.52 -24.73
CA SER A 724 3.96 36.33 -25.57
C SER A 724 4.19 36.10 -27.06
N ARG A 725 5.44 35.88 -27.51
CA ARG A 725 5.76 35.59 -28.92
C ARG A 725 5.45 34.17 -29.35
N VAL A 726 5.73 33.17 -28.50
CA VAL A 726 5.39 31.76 -28.78
C VAL A 726 3.87 31.58 -28.86
N SER A 727 3.10 32.36 -28.08
CA SER A 727 1.63 32.38 -28.11
C SER A 727 1.07 32.93 -29.44
N VAL A 728 1.74 33.92 -30.04
CA VAL A 728 1.38 34.50 -31.35
C VAL A 728 1.63 33.49 -32.47
N ASP A 729 2.73 32.73 -32.42
CA ASP A 729 3.03 31.67 -33.39
C ASP A 729 2.08 30.47 -33.28
N ARG A 730 1.63 30.11 -32.07
CA ARG A 730 0.59 29.08 -31.87
C ARG A 730 -0.74 29.50 -32.49
N ARG A 731 -1.16 30.77 -32.34
CA ARG A 731 -2.38 31.30 -32.97
C ARG A 731 -2.30 31.30 -34.50
N ASN A 732 -1.14 31.59 -35.08
CA ASN A 732 -0.96 31.63 -36.54
C ASN A 732 -0.87 30.24 -37.19
N LYS A 733 -0.33 29.21 -36.50
CA LYS A 733 -0.31 27.83 -37.01
C LYS A 733 -1.67 27.11 -36.93
N LEU A 734 -2.51 27.45 -35.96
CA LEU A 734 -3.86 26.89 -35.80
C LEU A 734 -4.88 27.40 -36.85
N MET A 735 -4.61 28.52 -37.52
CA MET A 735 -5.47 29.05 -38.60
C MET A 735 -5.11 28.52 -40.01
N LYS A 736 -4.00 27.80 -40.18
CA LYS A 736 -3.49 27.37 -41.51
C LYS A 736 -3.34 25.86 -41.71
N SER A 737 -3.65 25.02 -40.73
CA SER A 737 -3.59 23.56 -40.90
C SER A 737 -4.91 22.91 -40.47
N GLY A 738 -5.84 22.85 -41.40
CA GLY A 738 -6.94 21.88 -41.32
C GLY A 738 -6.40 20.51 -41.70
N LEU A 739 -6.24 19.60 -40.73
CA LEU A 739 -6.41 18.15 -40.89
C LEU A 739 -6.14 17.43 -39.56
N SER A 740 -7.02 16.46 -39.34
CA SER A 740 -7.12 15.47 -38.26
C SER A 740 -5.94 14.50 -38.16
N GLN A 741 -5.61 14.07 -36.93
CA GLN A 741 -5.32 12.68 -36.48
C GLN A 741 -4.80 12.75 -35.03
N SER A 742 -5.57 12.39 -34.00
CA SER A 742 -5.78 11.06 -33.42
C SER A 742 -4.52 10.42 -32.80
N TYR A 743 -4.36 10.57 -31.48
CA TYR A 743 -3.92 9.50 -30.57
C TYR A 743 -4.60 9.75 -29.22
N SER A 744 -5.63 8.97 -28.95
CA SER A 744 -6.31 8.89 -27.66
C SER A 744 -5.84 7.64 -26.93
N THR A 745 -5.17 7.80 -25.80
CA THR A 745 -5.14 6.78 -24.75
C THR A 745 -6.09 7.22 -23.65
N HIS A 746 -7.09 6.38 -23.40
CA HIS A 746 -8.15 6.57 -22.42
C HIS A 746 -7.60 6.46 -20.99
N GLY A 747 -7.85 7.51 -20.21
CA GLY A 747 -7.86 7.55 -18.76
C GLY A 747 -8.54 8.85 -18.36
N ASP A 748 -9.52 8.77 -17.46
CA ASP A 748 -10.26 9.88 -16.85
C ASP A 748 -11.38 10.56 -17.67
N LYS A 749 -12.57 9.98 -17.52
CA LYS A 749 -13.79 10.77 -17.29
C LYS A 749 -14.61 10.15 -16.16
N ASN A 750 -14.71 10.88 -15.05
CA ASN A 750 -15.97 11.20 -14.38
C ASN A 750 -15.76 12.37 -13.41
N ILE A 751 -15.67 13.59 -13.96
CA ILE A 751 -16.06 14.80 -13.24
C ILE A 751 -17.43 15.22 -13.76
N VAL A 752 -18.37 15.35 -12.83
CA VAL A 752 -19.77 15.69 -13.05
C VAL A 752 -19.89 17.07 -13.70
N LYS A 753 -20.73 17.14 -14.73
CA LYS A 753 -21.14 18.35 -15.45
C LYS A 753 -21.82 19.36 -14.52
N LEU A 754 -21.34 20.60 -14.56
CA LEU A 754 -22.17 21.79 -14.35
C LEU A 754 -21.55 22.98 -15.10
N SER A 755 -22.00 23.18 -16.34
CA SER A 755 -21.95 24.49 -16.98
C SER A 755 -23.13 24.63 -17.93
N LYS A 756 -23.99 25.61 -17.62
CA LYS A 756 -24.61 26.58 -18.55
C LYS A 756 -25.81 27.21 -17.86
N LEU A 757 -25.65 28.47 -17.49
CA LEU A 757 -26.59 29.55 -17.76
C LEU A 757 -25.82 30.86 -17.56
N THR A 758 -25.34 31.42 -18.68
CA THR A 758 -24.90 32.81 -18.78
C THR A 758 -26.02 33.63 -19.42
N GLU A 759 -26.08 34.88 -18.98
CA GLU A 759 -26.74 36.05 -19.55
C GLU A 759 -28.23 36.28 -19.25
N THR A 760 -28.49 37.27 -18.39
CA THR A 760 -28.97 38.59 -18.87
C THR A 760 -28.78 39.67 -17.80
N ASN A 761 -28.11 40.75 -18.19
CA ASN A 761 -28.06 42.02 -17.47
C ASN A 761 -29.47 42.61 -17.32
N THR A 762 -29.84 43.13 -16.15
CA THR A 762 -30.04 44.58 -15.91
C THR A 762 -30.72 44.87 -14.56
N ARG A 763 -30.25 45.96 -13.94
CA ARG A 763 -31.00 47.00 -13.21
C ARG A 763 -31.28 46.89 -11.70
N PHE A 764 -30.84 47.96 -11.03
CA PHE A 764 -31.19 48.50 -9.70
C PHE A 764 -30.84 47.60 -8.50
N GLY A 765 -30.20 48.07 -7.43
CA GLY A 765 -30.16 49.42 -6.87
C GLY A 765 -30.59 49.32 -5.41
N ALA A 766 -29.82 49.96 -4.53
CA ALA A 766 -30.08 50.25 -3.11
C ALA A 766 -29.86 49.14 -2.07
N GLY A 767 -29.11 49.50 -1.01
CA GLY A 767 -29.43 49.03 0.33
C GLY A 767 -28.33 48.33 1.14
N VAL A 768 -27.12 48.89 1.21
CA VAL A 768 -26.22 48.61 2.35
C VAL A 768 -26.74 49.36 3.57
N GLN A 769 -26.98 48.67 4.68
CA GLN A 769 -26.81 49.20 6.04
C GLN A 769 -26.73 48.05 7.07
N SER A 770 -25.51 47.74 7.51
CA SER A 770 -25.23 47.39 8.91
C SER A 770 -25.01 48.72 9.66
N PRO A 771 -25.32 48.89 10.97
CA PRO A 771 -24.53 48.21 12.02
C PRO A 771 -25.21 48.03 13.41
N SER A 772 -24.42 47.46 14.33
CA SER A 772 -24.37 47.67 15.79
C SER A 772 -24.74 46.47 16.67
N PHE A 773 -23.70 45.76 17.11
CA PHE A 773 -23.70 45.02 18.37
C PHE A 773 -22.85 45.81 19.36
N GLN A 774 -23.49 46.32 20.42
CA GLN A 774 -22.85 46.80 21.63
C GLN A 774 -23.11 45.79 22.76
N ASN A 775 -22.02 45.43 23.44
CA ASN A 775 -21.90 44.94 24.81
C ASN A 775 -23.14 44.45 25.57
N ARG A 776 -23.05 43.22 26.08
CA ARG A 776 -23.36 42.96 27.50
C ARG A 776 -22.67 41.70 28.03
N TYR A 777 -21.81 41.93 29.02
CA TYR A 777 -21.46 40.99 30.07
C TYR A 777 -22.72 40.60 30.85
N GLN A 778 -22.89 39.32 31.20
CA GLN A 778 -23.19 38.84 32.56
C GLN A 778 -23.40 37.32 32.61
N HIS A 779 -22.68 36.70 33.56
CA HIS A 779 -22.75 35.36 34.13
C HIS A 779 -22.13 34.17 33.40
#